data_AF-A0A850KZY0-F1
#
_entry.id   AF-A0A850KZY0-F1
#
_cell.length_a   1.000
_cell.length_b   1.000
_cell.length_c   1.000
_cell.angle_alpha   90.00
_cell.angle_beta   90.00
_cell.angle_gamma   90.00
#
_symmetry.space_group_name_H-M   'P 1'
#
loop_
_entity.id
_entity.type
_entity.pdbx_description
1 polymer ?
#
loop_
_entity_poly.entity_id
_entity_poly.type
_entity_poly.pdbx_seq_one_letter_code
_entity_poly.pdbx_strand_id
1 'polypeptide(L)'
;MTMMENPLSGITDEQRKELISELGKNGKDKVIEIFESLNAILRQYDPITLISILSGYGLTVGAGDGGVQSKESSGGLNQAHVELFQALALQIPENELGALPVTPDIVQNVWEQLTEISHAFKFSRMNVELLESSNIEMAINQIQELIRSHTQMVRNWGFHSQVVSISKEIYSHFDGLIQSKFGFSATNAIDVFKVLTDSVEDKLSERLNILSDLKSTKKPYDMLVKYHELIGQGKEEADRFSENIDISKISQKNLFFMLLSHFDLRMPDYYFIDSDELSKQLNIDKDIVDNVLSQFSYRFGDLGGEKKEFFFLENPVWKKPIISSDSGYYCVLPQLFFSFVLNTLDEIVEGIDKNSLHNRRADYLESKIEEIVKTRFPESQVVSGLKWHLGETQYETDLIAFIDSHVIIIEAKSQKISRPALRGAPDRIKRHLEEILIEPGIQSNRLEQKLNELRVQDAPDDPLLTKIPVDIYSINKVLRVSVSLEDFATLQTNLRLFDDTGWIPNDFAPCPSMNLADFETLFDFLEHPVQIIHYLLRRTELEGKYKFMGDELDYMGLYITTLLNVGNMVSDDKAEIIISGMSEPLDKYYMSKDQGILIDKPQPKISPLFKKIFSKLEDRSTPRWTEIGCILNRFPPDDQSKLIRYIKDLSKVVNRTWQVEGHKNIALYRPPESSEYALAVVLFKEENRDRRYEFIDHASALGLEPEHVRYCLIIAINIDKDDLPYHYIALAENRDAE
;
A
#
# COMPACT_ATOMS: atom_id res chain seq x y z
N MET A 1 -2.52 -2.15 -16.40
CA MET A 1 -1.20 -1.92 -17.01
C MET A 1 -1.43 -1.29 -18.37
N THR A 2 -0.86 -0.11 -18.59
CA THR A 2 -1.06 0.68 -19.80
C THR A 2 0.31 1.24 -20.21
N MET A 3 0.66 1.15 -21.50
CA MET A 3 1.78 1.91 -22.06
C MET A 3 1.25 3.26 -22.55
N MET A 4 1.80 4.37 -22.07
CA MET A 4 1.43 5.72 -22.53
C MET A 4 2.42 6.25 -23.57
N GLU A 5 1.93 6.63 -24.75
CA GLU A 5 2.70 7.43 -25.70
C GLU A 5 2.74 8.90 -25.26
N ASN A 6 3.84 9.62 -25.56
CA ASN A 6 4.01 11.01 -25.16
C ASN A 6 3.00 11.92 -25.90
N PRO A 7 2.07 12.59 -25.18
CA PRO A 7 1.03 13.42 -25.80
C PRO A 7 1.56 14.71 -26.47
N LEU A 8 2.83 15.06 -26.25
CA LEU A 8 3.51 16.23 -26.81
C LEU A 8 4.50 15.88 -27.92
N SER A 9 4.48 14.65 -28.43
CA SER A 9 5.40 14.16 -29.47
C SER A 9 5.29 14.89 -30.82
N GLY A 10 4.21 15.63 -31.06
CA GLY A 10 3.93 16.33 -32.32
C GLY A 10 4.10 17.86 -32.33
N ILE A 11 4.57 18.48 -31.24
CA ILE A 11 4.71 19.95 -31.14
C ILE A 11 6.18 20.39 -31.13
N THR A 12 6.47 21.59 -31.65
CA THR A 12 7.83 22.16 -31.66
C THR A 12 8.27 22.56 -30.24
N ASP A 13 9.58 22.78 -30.04
CA ASP A 13 10.11 23.21 -28.75
C ASP A 13 9.58 24.59 -28.34
N GLU A 14 9.43 25.53 -29.29
CA GLU A 14 8.78 26.83 -29.04
C GLU A 14 7.33 26.67 -28.60
N GLN A 15 6.55 25.81 -29.28
CA GLN A 15 5.16 25.52 -28.91
C GLN A 15 5.07 24.89 -27.52
N ARG A 16 6.02 24.02 -27.16
CA ARG A 16 6.10 23.41 -25.83
C ARG A 16 6.39 24.44 -24.75
N LYS A 17 7.31 25.38 -25.00
CA LYS A 17 7.63 26.49 -24.09
C LYS A 17 6.43 27.41 -23.88
N GLU A 18 5.75 27.79 -24.95
CA GLU A 18 4.56 28.63 -24.89
C GLU A 18 3.44 27.96 -24.08
N LEU A 19 3.16 26.68 -24.37
CA LEU A 19 2.17 25.87 -23.65
C LEU A 19 2.48 25.77 -22.14
N ILE A 20 3.73 25.47 -21.77
CA ILE A 20 4.13 25.35 -20.36
C ILE A 20 4.04 26.69 -19.63
N SER A 21 4.41 27.79 -20.29
CA SER A 21 4.26 29.14 -19.74
C SER A 21 2.79 29.48 -19.49
N GLU A 22 1.93 29.19 -20.46
CA GLU A 22 0.49 29.44 -20.39
C GLU A 22 -0.16 28.59 -19.28
N LEU A 23 0.13 27.29 -19.22
CA LEU A 23 -0.35 26.41 -18.16
C LEU A 23 0.12 26.88 -16.78
N GLY A 24 1.39 27.27 -16.65
CA GLY A 24 1.98 27.81 -15.43
C GLY A 24 1.27 29.05 -14.92
N LYS A 25 1.02 30.01 -15.82
CA LYS A 25 0.32 31.26 -15.51
C LYS A 25 -1.15 31.00 -15.17
N ASN A 26 -1.87 30.28 -16.02
CA ASN A 26 -3.29 29.96 -15.84
C ASN A 26 -3.50 29.20 -14.52
N GLY A 27 -2.61 28.27 -14.17
CA GLY A 27 -2.64 27.57 -12.89
C GLY A 27 -2.52 28.50 -11.67
N LYS A 28 -1.59 29.47 -11.71
CA LYS A 28 -1.43 30.46 -10.62
C LYS A 28 -2.67 31.35 -10.47
N ASP A 29 -3.16 31.90 -11.57
CA ASP A 29 -4.33 32.78 -11.57
C ASP A 29 -5.56 32.02 -11.05
N LYS A 30 -5.73 30.76 -11.46
CA LYS A 30 -6.85 29.92 -11.03
C LYS A 30 -6.80 29.54 -9.55
N VAL A 31 -5.62 29.26 -8.99
CA VAL A 31 -5.48 29.01 -7.54
C VAL A 31 -5.91 30.22 -6.72
N ILE A 32 -5.52 31.44 -7.14
CA ILE A 32 -5.89 32.69 -6.47
C ILE A 32 -7.41 32.89 -6.53
N GLU A 33 -7.99 32.77 -7.73
CA GLU A 33 -9.44 32.89 -7.97
C GLU A 33 -10.25 31.94 -7.08
N ILE A 34 -9.87 30.65 -7.07
CA ILE A 34 -10.58 29.64 -6.26
C ILE A 34 -10.44 29.96 -4.77
N PHE A 35 -9.26 30.33 -4.28
CA PHE A 35 -9.12 30.68 -2.87
C PHE A 35 -9.96 31.89 -2.45
N GLU A 36 -10.08 32.91 -3.30
CA GLU A 36 -10.93 34.07 -3.03
C GLU A 36 -12.41 33.68 -3.00
N SER A 37 -12.85 32.88 -3.96
CA SER A 37 -14.21 32.35 -4.05
C SER A 37 -14.57 31.48 -2.85
N LEU A 38 -13.73 30.51 -2.47
CA LEU A 38 -13.94 29.66 -1.29
C LEU A 38 -13.99 30.49 0.00
N ASN A 39 -13.13 31.51 0.13
CA ASN A 39 -13.16 32.40 1.28
C ASN A 39 -14.48 33.18 1.37
N ALA A 40 -14.98 33.70 0.24
CA ALA A 40 -16.27 34.39 0.19
C ALA A 40 -17.43 33.46 0.60
N ILE A 41 -17.42 32.20 0.13
CA ILE A 41 -18.42 31.19 0.49
C ILE A 41 -18.41 30.92 1.99
N LEU A 42 -17.22 30.69 2.59
CA LEU A 42 -17.06 30.41 4.02
C LEU A 42 -17.50 31.58 4.94
N ARG A 43 -17.50 32.80 4.41
CA ARG A 43 -17.99 34.01 5.11
C ARG A 43 -19.49 34.23 4.95
N GLN A 44 -20.14 33.48 4.07
CA GLN A 44 -21.56 33.60 3.78
C GLN A 44 -22.38 32.44 4.35
N TYR A 45 -21.90 31.21 4.16
CA TYR A 45 -22.57 29.97 4.57
C TYR A 45 -21.88 29.31 5.76
N ASP A 46 -22.65 28.53 6.53
CA ASP A 46 -22.12 27.83 7.70
C ASP A 46 -20.99 26.83 7.31
N PRO A 47 -19.75 27.04 7.79
CA PRO A 47 -18.60 26.24 7.38
C PRO A 47 -18.65 24.81 7.92
N ILE A 48 -19.16 24.60 9.14
CA ILE A 48 -19.21 23.27 9.76
C ILE A 48 -20.14 22.36 8.95
N THR A 49 -21.30 22.87 8.55
CA THR A 49 -22.27 22.17 7.69
C THR A 49 -21.66 21.86 6.33
N LEU A 50 -20.97 22.82 5.68
CA LEU A 50 -20.32 22.56 4.39
C LEU A 50 -19.27 21.45 4.49
N ILE A 51 -18.34 21.55 5.45
CA ILE A 51 -17.26 20.54 5.62
C ILE A 51 -17.87 19.17 5.93
N SER A 52 -18.90 19.12 6.78
CA SER A 52 -19.60 17.88 7.14
C SER A 52 -20.28 17.22 5.94
N ILE A 53 -20.97 17.99 5.10
CA ILE A 53 -21.61 17.47 3.88
C ILE A 53 -20.55 16.96 2.88
N LEU A 54 -19.48 17.71 2.66
CA LEU A 54 -18.38 17.30 1.77
C LEU A 54 -17.72 16.01 2.25
N SER A 55 -17.47 15.87 3.56
CA SER A 55 -16.92 14.65 4.15
C SER A 55 -17.88 13.47 4.01
N GLY A 56 -19.14 13.66 4.40
CA GLY A 56 -20.16 12.61 4.41
C GLY A 56 -20.41 12.01 3.03
N TYR A 57 -20.45 12.83 1.97
CA TYR A 57 -20.64 12.35 0.61
C TYR A 57 -19.34 12.00 -0.14
N GLY A 58 -18.23 12.66 0.18
CA GLY A 58 -16.96 12.48 -0.56
C GLY A 58 -16.06 11.39 -0.02
N LEU A 59 -16.14 11.09 1.28
CA LEU A 59 -15.17 10.21 1.94
C LEU A 59 -15.76 8.88 2.39
N THR A 60 -17.08 8.78 2.49
CA THR A 60 -17.80 7.57 2.89
C THR A 60 -17.96 6.61 1.72
N VAL A 61 -17.76 5.32 1.97
CA VAL A 61 -18.00 4.23 1.00
C VAL A 61 -18.95 3.20 1.61
N GLY A 62 -19.80 2.61 0.77
CA GLY A 62 -20.71 1.56 1.23
C GLY A 62 -19.97 0.25 1.51
N ALA A 63 -20.39 -0.45 2.55
CA ALA A 63 -19.93 -1.81 2.87
C ALA A 63 -21.14 -2.75 2.97
N GLY A 64 -20.97 -4.00 2.54
CA GLY A 64 -22.00 -5.03 2.62
C GLY A 64 -21.41 -6.44 2.46
N ASP A 65 -22.26 -7.45 2.26
CA ASP A 65 -21.86 -8.87 2.20
C ASP A 65 -20.75 -9.17 1.17
N GLY A 66 -20.63 -8.35 0.13
CA GLY A 66 -19.59 -8.46 -0.91
C GLY A 66 -18.27 -7.75 -0.59
N GLY A 67 -18.09 -7.26 0.64
CA GLY A 67 -16.99 -6.40 1.07
C GLY A 67 -17.27 -4.91 0.89
N VAL A 68 -16.27 -4.10 1.23
CA VAL A 68 -16.30 -2.66 0.97
C VAL A 68 -16.33 -2.39 -0.54
N GLN A 69 -17.15 -1.43 -0.96
CA GLN A 69 -17.26 -1.03 -2.36
C GLN A 69 -16.00 -0.25 -2.78
N SER A 70 -15.54 -0.44 -4.02
CA SER A 70 -14.36 0.27 -4.51
C SER A 70 -14.65 1.77 -4.59
N LYS A 71 -13.68 2.55 -4.11
CA LYS A 71 -13.70 4.01 -4.07
C LYS A 71 -13.27 4.61 -5.41
N GLU A 72 -13.75 4.06 -6.53
CA GLU A 72 -13.74 4.84 -7.78
C GLU A 72 -14.66 6.04 -7.53
N SER A 73 -14.07 7.12 -7.00
CA SER A 73 -14.82 8.25 -6.48
C SER A 73 -15.67 8.81 -7.61
N SER A 74 -16.97 8.57 -7.55
CA SER A 74 -17.91 8.96 -8.61
C SER A 74 -17.96 10.48 -8.84
N GLY A 75 -17.24 11.28 -8.04
CA GLY A 75 -17.11 12.73 -8.19
C GLY A 75 -15.71 13.31 -7.92
N GLY A 76 -14.63 12.53 -7.77
CA GLY A 76 -13.26 13.05 -7.68
C GLY A 76 -12.84 13.80 -6.41
N LEU A 77 -13.71 13.99 -5.41
CA LEU A 77 -13.34 14.58 -4.11
C LEU A 77 -12.61 13.56 -3.23
N ASN A 78 -11.49 13.96 -2.65
CA ASN A 78 -10.60 13.14 -1.83
C ASN A 78 -10.38 13.80 -0.47
N GLN A 79 -9.80 13.06 0.48
CA GLN A 79 -9.57 13.53 1.87
C GLN A 79 -8.79 14.86 1.89
N ALA A 80 -7.74 14.97 1.08
CA ALA A 80 -6.92 16.17 0.94
C ALA A 80 -7.71 17.44 0.61
N HIS A 81 -8.81 17.32 -0.14
CA HIS A 81 -9.67 18.44 -0.49
C HIS A 81 -10.47 18.95 0.72
N VAL A 82 -11.02 18.03 1.52
CA VAL A 82 -11.77 18.38 2.73
C VAL A 82 -10.84 18.95 3.80
N GLU A 83 -9.63 18.41 3.93
CA GLU A 83 -8.57 18.95 4.80
C GLU A 83 -8.20 20.39 4.43
N LEU A 84 -8.00 20.67 3.13
CA LEU A 84 -7.71 22.02 2.65
C LEU A 84 -8.86 22.96 3.01
N PHE A 85 -10.11 22.53 2.75
CA PHE A 85 -11.27 23.36 3.03
C PHE A 85 -11.47 23.64 4.52
N GLN A 86 -11.24 22.65 5.39
CA GLN A 86 -11.23 22.83 6.83
C GLN A 86 -10.15 23.82 7.27
N ALA A 87 -8.93 23.71 6.75
CA ALA A 87 -7.84 24.63 7.07
C ALA A 87 -8.16 26.07 6.66
N LEU A 88 -8.77 26.26 5.48
CA LEU A 88 -9.23 27.58 5.00
C LEU A 88 -10.31 28.16 5.91
N ALA A 89 -11.27 27.34 6.37
CA ALA A 89 -12.29 27.78 7.32
C ALA A 89 -11.67 28.24 8.65
N LEU A 90 -10.69 27.49 9.16
CA LEU A 90 -9.97 27.82 10.40
C LEU A 90 -9.08 29.08 10.30
N GLN A 91 -8.86 29.64 9.11
CA GLN A 91 -8.21 30.95 8.98
C GLN A 91 -9.16 32.12 9.29
N ILE A 92 -10.47 31.91 9.20
CA ILE A 92 -11.46 32.97 9.33
C ILE A 92 -11.85 33.10 10.81
N PRO A 93 -11.78 34.30 11.42
CA PRO A 93 -12.25 34.51 12.78
C PRO A 93 -13.73 34.13 12.95
N GLU A 94 -14.08 33.57 14.10
CA GLU A 94 -15.42 33.06 14.41
C GLU A 94 -16.55 34.09 14.15
N ASN A 95 -16.29 35.37 14.42
CA ASN A 95 -17.24 36.48 14.22
C ASN A 95 -17.43 36.90 12.75
N GLU A 96 -16.64 36.36 11.82
CA GLU A 96 -16.72 36.67 10.39
C GLU A 96 -17.19 35.47 9.55
N LEU A 97 -17.54 34.36 10.20
CA LEU A 97 -18.06 33.17 9.55
C LEU A 97 -19.47 33.39 9.02
N GLY A 98 -19.77 32.67 7.94
CA GLY A 98 -21.11 32.59 7.40
C GLY A 98 -22.08 31.89 8.34
N ALA A 99 -23.36 32.28 8.25
CA ALA A 99 -24.45 31.68 9.02
C ALA A 99 -25.65 31.30 8.14
N LEU A 100 -25.56 31.51 6.81
CA LEU A 100 -26.63 31.07 5.91
C LEU A 100 -26.67 29.55 5.82
N PRO A 101 -27.87 28.96 5.73
CA PRO A 101 -28.02 27.53 5.54
C PRO A 101 -27.42 27.10 4.22
N VAL A 102 -26.77 25.94 4.24
CA VAL A 102 -26.09 25.38 3.08
C VAL A 102 -27.11 24.81 2.09
N THR A 103 -26.95 25.11 0.81
CA THR A 103 -27.81 24.60 -0.27
C THR A 103 -27.03 23.66 -1.21
N PRO A 104 -27.70 22.72 -1.90
CA PRO A 104 -27.02 21.75 -2.77
C PRO A 104 -26.18 22.36 -3.89
N ASP A 105 -26.60 23.50 -4.44
CA ASP A 105 -25.85 24.23 -5.48
C ASP A 105 -24.53 24.79 -4.93
N ILE A 106 -24.51 25.25 -3.68
CA ILE A 106 -23.29 25.73 -3.04
C ILE A 106 -22.36 24.57 -2.70
N VAL A 107 -22.89 23.45 -2.23
CA VAL A 107 -22.10 22.22 -2.00
C VAL A 107 -21.43 21.77 -3.30
N GLN A 108 -22.19 21.71 -4.40
CA GLN A 108 -21.65 21.32 -5.71
C GLN A 108 -20.59 22.31 -6.21
N ASN A 109 -20.82 23.61 -6.04
CA ASN A 109 -19.85 24.65 -6.42
C ASN A 109 -18.53 24.51 -5.64
N VAL A 110 -18.60 24.31 -4.31
CA VAL A 110 -17.40 24.07 -3.49
C VAL A 110 -16.71 22.77 -3.90
N TRP A 111 -17.47 21.71 -4.15
CA TRP A 111 -16.93 20.42 -4.60
C TRP A 111 -16.10 20.56 -5.87
N GLU A 112 -16.67 21.19 -6.91
CA GLU A 112 -16.00 21.42 -8.20
C GLU A 112 -14.72 22.24 -8.02
N GLN A 113 -14.80 23.35 -7.28
CA GLN A 113 -13.64 24.20 -6.99
C GLN A 113 -12.53 23.47 -6.24
N LEU A 114 -12.87 22.64 -5.25
CA LEU A 114 -11.90 21.85 -4.50
C LEU A 114 -11.24 20.76 -5.36
N THR A 115 -11.96 20.15 -6.30
CA THR A 115 -11.34 19.21 -7.25
C THR A 115 -10.44 19.94 -8.25
N GLU A 116 -10.84 21.12 -8.72
CA GLU A 116 -10.09 21.91 -9.69
C GLU A 116 -8.78 22.47 -9.11
N ILE A 117 -8.80 22.95 -7.86
CA ILE A 117 -7.64 23.62 -7.25
C ILE A 117 -6.43 22.69 -7.12
N SER A 118 -6.64 21.39 -6.90
CA SER A 118 -5.54 20.42 -6.85
C SER A 118 -4.80 20.29 -8.18
N HIS A 119 -5.52 20.35 -9.30
CA HIS A 119 -4.92 20.35 -10.64
C HIS A 119 -4.27 21.72 -10.94
N ALA A 120 -4.96 22.81 -10.64
CA ALA A 120 -4.44 24.17 -10.83
C ALA A 120 -3.13 24.39 -10.05
N PHE A 121 -3.03 23.87 -8.83
CA PHE A 121 -1.82 23.95 -8.01
C PHE A 121 -0.64 23.21 -8.65
N LYS A 122 -0.86 22.03 -9.26
CA LYS A 122 0.18 21.32 -10.01
C LYS A 122 0.65 22.16 -11.21
N PHE A 123 -0.28 22.70 -11.99
CA PHE A 123 0.06 23.55 -13.13
C PHE A 123 0.78 24.83 -12.70
N SER A 124 0.40 25.45 -11.58
CA SER A 124 1.00 26.70 -11.07
C SER A 124 2.52 26.61 -10.84
N ARG A 125 3.07 25.41 -10.71
CA ARG A 125 4.50 25.14 -10.52
C ARG A 125 5.25 24.87 -11.82
N MET A 126 4.56 24.74 -12.94
CA MET A 126 5.20 24.62 -14.25
C MET A 126 5.99 25.90 -14.55
N ASN A 127 7.26 25.72 -14.93
CA ASN A 127 8.18 26.80 -15.25
C ASN A 127 8.92 26.48 -16.56
N VAL A 128 9.01 27.46 -17.45
CA VAL A 128 9.72 27.34 -18.74
C VAL A 128 11.22 27.14 -18.54
N GLU A 129 11.80 27.69 -17.48
CA GLU A 129 13.24 27.57 -17.17
C GLU A 129 13.67 26.10 -17.02
N LEU A 130 12.75 25.21 -16.61
CA LEU A 130 13.00 23.76 -16.51
C LEU A 130 13.26 23.10 -17.87
N LEU A 131 12.70 23.63 -18.95
CA LEU A 131 12.90 23.10 -20.30
C LEU A 131 14.29 23.43 -20.86
N GLU A 132 14.95 24.43 -20.29
CA GLU A 132 16.30 24.87 -20.65
C GLU A 132 17.35 24.31 -19.67
N SER A 133 16.91 23.57 -18.66
CA SER A 133 17.77 22.99 -17.64
C SER A 133 18.47 21.72 -18.16
N SER A 134 19.51 21.29 -17.45
CA SER A 134 20.19 20.02 -17.75
C SER A 134 19.27 18.82 -17.53
N ASN A 135 19.54 17.69 -18.19
CA ASN A 135 18.80 16.45 -17.99
C ASN A 135 18.75 16.03 -16.51
N ILE A 136 19.84 16.26 -15.77
CA ILE A 136 19.93 15.98 -14.33
C ILE A 136 18.93 16.84 -13.54
N GLU A 137 18.89 18.14 -13.80
CA GLU A 137 17.96 19.05 -13.14
C GLU A 137 16.50 18.72 -13.47
N MET A 138 16.22 18.30 -14.71
CA MET A 138 14.90 17.82 -15.11
C MET A 138 14.50 16.55 -14.36
N ALA A 139 15.40 15.57 -14.24
CA ALA A 139 15.16 14.34 -13.48
C ALA A 139 14.90 14.62 -11.99
N ILE A 140 15.70 15.50 -11.38
CA ILE A 140 15.50 15.95 -9.99
C ILE A 140 14.12 16.61 -9.84
N ASN A 141 13.73 17.48 -10.78
CA ASN A 141 12.43 18.14 -10.74
C ASN A 141 11.26 17.16 -10.83
N GLN A 142 11.37 16.13 -11.67
CA GLN A 142 10.35 15.07 -11.76
C GLN A 142 10.15 14.37 -10.41
N ILE A 143 11.23 14.02 -9.72
CA ILE A 143 11.17 13.43 -8.37
C ILE A 143 10.54 14.41 -7.37
N GLN A 144 10.91 15.69 -7.41
CA GLN A 144 10.31 16.70 -6.53
C GLN A 144 8.79 16.79 -6.72
N GLU A 145 8.30 16.77 -7.97
CA GLU A 145 6.87 16.82 -8.26
C GLU A 145 6.14 15.52 -7.90
N LEU A 146 6.79 14.36 -8.06
CA LEU A 146 6.25 13.08 -7.60
C LEU A 146 6.02 13.10 -6.08
N ILE A 147 7.03 13.46 -5.29
CA ILE A 147 6.95 13.53 -3.83
C ILE A 147 5.90 14.54 -3.38
N ARG A 148 5.82 15.71 -4.03
CA ARG A 148 4.79 16.73 -3.73
C ARG A 148 3.40 16.19 -4.04
N SER A 149 3.20 15.54 -5.18
CA SER A 149 1.92 14.96 -5.56
C SER A 149 1.49 13.87 -4.57
N HIS A 150 2.43 13.02 -4.14
CA HIS A 150 2.18 12.01 -3.13
C HIS A 150 1.81 12.64 -1.78
N THR A 151 2.62 13.58 -1.28
CA THR A 151 2.36 14.32 -0.03
C THR A 151 0.99 15.02 -0.05
N GLN A 152 0.62 15.60 -1.20
CA GLN A 152 -0.65 16.30 -1.35
C GLN A 152 -1.85 15.34 -1.28
N MET A 153 -1.79 14.17 -1.92
CA MET A 153 -2.96 13.32 -2.20
C MET A 153 -3.03 11.99 -1.43
N VAL A 154 -1.89 11.40 -1.10
CA VAL A 154 -1.81 10.08 -0.44
C VAL A 154 -1.73 10.28 1.07
N ARG A 155 -2.40 9.41 1.84
CA ARG A 155 -2.62 9.60 3.28
C ARG A 155 -2.22 8.43 4.15
N ASN A 156 -2.50 7.20 3.70
CA ASN A 156 -2.31 6.03 4.53
C ASN A 156 -1.04 5.30 4.09
N TRP A 157 -0.25 4.86 5.06
CA TRP A 157 1.00 4.10 4.89
C TRP A 157 0.83 2.62 5.25
N GLY A 158 -0.40 2.20 5.55
CA GLY A 158 -0.78 0.84 5.90
C GLY A 158 -2.30 0.74 6.13
N PHE A 159 -2.81 -0.48 6.34
CA PHE A 159 -4.22 -0.68 6.66
C PHE A 159 -4.57 -0.20 8.07
N HIS A 160 -5.83 0.15 8.32
CA HIS A 160 -6.22 0.88 9.54
C HIS A 160 -5.84 0.12 10.81
N SER A 161 -6.11 -1.19 10.85
CA SER A 161 -5.74 -2.04 11.99
C SER A 161 -4.22 -2.09 12.23
N GLN A 162 -3.41 -2.14 11.17
CA GLN A 162 -1.94 -2.13 11.26
C GLN A 162 -1.45 -0.79 11.82
N VAL A 163 -1.95 0.33 11.27
CA VAL A 163 -1.59 1.68 11.71
C VAL A 163 -1.89 1.87 13.19
N VAL A 164 -3.05 1.41 13.65
CA VAL A 164 -3.43 1.45 15.08
C VAL A 164 -2.47 0.59 15.92
N SER A 165 -2.21 -0.65 15.52
CA SER A 165 -1.35 -1.57 16.29
C SER A 165 0.08 -1.04 16.40
N ILE A 166 0.70 -0.72 15.26
CA ILE A 166 2.08 -0.20 15.19
C ILE A 166 2.22 1.07 16.02
N SER A 167 1.26 2.00 15.92
CA SER A 167 1.30 3.25 16.70
C SER A 167 1.21 2.98 18.20
N LYS A 168 0.30 2.10 18.64
CA LYS A 168 0.20 1.74 20.07
C LYS A 168 1.46 1.06 20.57
N GLU A 169 2.01 0.13 19.80
CA GLU A 169 3.21 -0.62 20.16
C GLU A 169 4.42 0.32 20.33
N ILE A 170 4.57 1.33 19.46
CA ILE A 170 5.64 2.34 19.58
C ILE A 170 5.40 3.26 20.77
N TYR A 171 4.24 3.91 20.84
CA TYR A 171 4.04 5.07 21.70
C TYR A 171 3.55 4.77 23.12
N SER A 172 2.99 3.59 23.39
CA SER A 172 2.60 3.20 24.75
C SER A 172 3.78 3.20 25.74
N HIS A 173 5.01 3.01 25.23
CA HIS A 173 6.25 3.17 26.00
C HIS A 173 6.37 4.56 26.66
N PHE A 174 5.78 5.59 26.05
CA PHE A 174 5.83 6.98 26.52
C PHE A 174 4.58 7.41 27.30
N ASP A 175 3.62 6.50 27.55
CA ASP A 175 2.34 6.85 28.16
C ASP A 175 2.47 7.61 29.47
N GLY A 176 3.34 7.14 30.38
CA GLY A 176 3.56 7.83 31.66
C GLY A 176 4.17 9.23 31.52
N LEU A 177 5.05 9.42 30.53
CA LEU A 177 5.70 10.72 30.26
C LEU A 177 4.70 11.71 29.67
N ILE A 178 3.87 11.27 28.71
CA ILE A 178 2.85 12.11 28.09
C ILE A 178 1.75 12.43 29.12
N GLN A 179 1.29 11.43 29.89
CA GLN A 179 0.28 11.62 30.94
C GLN A 179 0.70 12.69 31.95
N SER A 180 1.96 12.66 32.38
CA SER A 180 2.49 13.62 33.35
C SER A 180 2.53 15.06 32.83
N LYS A 181 2.65 15.25 31.51
CA LYS A 181 2.80 16.57 30.88
C LYS A 181 1.51 17.14 30.33
N PHE A 182 0.67 16.28 29.74
CA PHE A 182 -0.52 16.69 28.99
C PHE A 182 -1.84 16.22 29.62
N GLY A 183 -1.79 15.38 30.67
CA GLY A 183 -3.00 14.87 31.34
C GLY A 183 -3.70 13.73 30.60
N PHE A 184 -3.10 13.19 29.54
CA PHE A 184 -3.54 12.00 28.81
C PHE A 184 -2.33 11.20 28.29
N SER A 185 -2.51 9.92 27.95
CA SER A 185 -1.45 9.06 27.39
C SER A 185 -1.50 8.96 25.86
N ALA A 186 -0.44 8.49 25.19
CA ALA A 186 -0.51 8.25 23.74
C ALA A 186 -1.59 7.22 23.41
N THR A 187 -1.70 6.18 24.23
CA THR A 187 -2.78 5.18 24.11
C THR A 187 -4.16 5.84 24.21
N ASN A 188 -4.38 6.79 25.14
CA ASN A 188 -5.66 7.51 25.21
C ASN A 188 -5.96 8.29 23.94
N ALA A 189 -4.98 9.00 23.37
CA ALA A 189 -5.19 9.75 22.13
C ALA A 189 -5.57 8.82 20.96
N ILE A 190 -4.84 7.70 20.81
CA ILE A 190 -5.12 6.70 19.77
C ILE A 190 -6.52 6.11 19.94
N ASP A 191 -6.91 5.76 21.16
CA ASP A 191 -8.22 5.17 21.45
C ASP A 191 -9.37 6.15 21.24
N VAL A 192 -9.20 7.43 21.62
CA VAL A 192 -10.18 8.48 21.35
C VAL A 192 -10.42 8.61 19.84
N PHE A 193 -9.36 8.73 19.03
CA PHE A 193 -9.52 8.87 17.59
C PHE A 193 -10.08 7.60 16.92
N LYS A 194 -9.75 6.42 17.42
CA LYS A 194 -10.33 5.16 16.93
C LYS A 194 -11.83 5.14 17.17
N VAL A 195 -12.25 5.43 18.40
CA VAL A 195 -13.67 5.47 18.77
C VAL A 195 -14.42 6.58 18.02
N LEU A 196 -13.79 7.73 17.76
CA LEU A 196 -14.38 8.77 16.93
C LEU A 196 -14.62 8.29 15.49
N THR A 197 -13.67 7.57 14.90
CA THR A 197 -13.85 6.95 13.57
C THR A 197 -15.00 5.96 13.59
N ASP A 198 -14.98 5.00 14.52
CA ASP A 198 -16.03 3.97 14.66
C ASP A 198 -17.42 4.63 14.87
N SER A 199 -17.51 5.66 15.72
CA SER A 199 -18.76 6.39 16.03
C SER A 199 -19.32 7.13 14.81
N VAL A 200 -18.46 7.79 14.02
CA VAL A 200 -18.88 8.47 12.80
C VAL A 200 -19.38 7.48 11.76
N GLU A 201 -18.71 6.33 11.61
CA GLU A 201 -19.14 5.26 10.69
C GLU A 201 -20.51 4.69 11.08
N ASP A 202 -20.75 4.44 12.37
CA ASP A 202 -22.04 3.97 12.89
C ASP A 202 -23.15 4.99 12.64
N LYS A 203 -22.90 6.26 12.98
CA LYS A 203 -23.82 7.39 12.79
C LYS A 203 -24.20 7.60 11.32
N LEU A 204 -23.22 7.55 10.41
CA LEU A 204 -23.46 7.66 8.97
C LEU A 204 -24.19 6.43 8.41
N SER A 205 -23.92 5.24 8.95
CA SER A 205 -24.64 4.02 8.58
C SER A 205 -26.11 4.08 9.00
N GLU A 206 -26.41 4.52 10.22
CA GLU A 206 -27.77 4.77 10.69
C GLU A 206 -28.47 5.80 9.80
N ARG A 207 -27.78 6.90 9.50
CA ARG A 207 -28.25 7.93 8.58
C ARG A 207 -28.68 7.34 7.22
N LEU A 208 -27.85 6.48 6.62
CA LEU A 208 -28.14 5.85 5.33
C LEU A 208 -29.35 4.92 5.42
N ASN A 209 -29.50 4.19 6.53
CA ASN A 209 -30.66 3.34 6.79
C ASN A 209 -31.95 4.16 6.88
N ILE A 210 -31.93 5.29 7.61
CA ILE A 210 -33.06 6.23 7.70
C ILE A 210 -33.46 6.75 6.32
N LEU A 211 -32.48 7.17 5.51
CA LEU A 211 -32.76 7.65 4.14
C LEU A 211 -33.31 6.56 3.23
N SER A 212 -32.78 5.35 3.33
CA SER A 212 -33.24 4.20 2.54
C SER A 212 -34.70 3.89 2.85
N ASP A 213 -35.05 3.85 4.13
CA ASP A 213 -36.41 3.66 4.62
C ASP A 213 -37.35 4.81 4.19
N LEU A 214 -36.90 6.06 4.27
CA LEU A 214 -37.65 7.21 3.76
C LEU A 214 -37.91 7.10 2.26
N LYS A 215 -36.88 6.82 1.46
CA LYS A 215 -36.94 6.67 0.00
C LYS A 215 -37.87 5.53 -0.44
N SER A 216 -37.98 4.47 0.36
CA SER A 216 -38.87 3.33 0.11
C SER A 216 -40.37 3.69 0.19
N THR A 217 -40.71 4.83 0.81
CA THR A 217 -42.09 5.28 1.02
C THR A 217 -42.76 5.69 -0.29
N LYS A 218 -43.74 4.89 -0.74
CA LYS A 218 -44.32 5.01 -2.09
C LYS A 218 -45.16 6.27 -2.34
N LYS A 219 -45.87 6.77 -1.32
CA LYS A 219 -46.75 7.93 -1.50
C LYS A 219 -46.02 9.22 -1.07
N PRO A 220 -46.00 10.27 -1.90
CA PRO A 220 -45.33 11.52 -1.57
C PRO A 220 -45.76 12.16 -0.24
N TYR A 221 -47.07 12.23 0.03
CA TYR A 221 -47.55 12.80 1.30
C TYR A 221 -47.16 11.93 2.51
N ASP A 222 -47.24 10.60 2.40
CA ASP A 222 -46.79 9.71 3.48
C ASP A 222 -45.28 9.87 3.75
N MET A 223 -44.46 10.10 2.70
CA MET A 223 -43.04 10.41 2.83
C MET A 223 -42.81 11.75 3.55
N LEU A 224 -43.61 12.77 3.23
CA LEU A 224 -43.54 14.09 3.89
C LEU A 224 -43.87 13.99 5.38
N VAL A 225 -44.93 13.26 5.75
CA VAL A 225 -45.31 13.03 7.15
C VAL A 225 -44.21 12.29 7.88
N LYS A 226 -43.75 11.16 7.31
CA LYS A 226 -42.65 10.37 7.89
C LYS A 226 -41.39 11.21 8.09
N TYR A 227 -41.07 12.08 7.15
CA TYR A 227 -39.95 13.01 7.28
C TYR A 227 -40.10 13.98 8.46
N HIS A 228 -41.26 14.64 8.58
CA HIS A 228 -41.49 15.59 9.67
C HIS A 228 -41.52 14.88 11.04
N GLU A 229 -41.99 13.63 11.10
CA GLU A 229 -41.86 12.79 12.30
C GLU A 229 -40.39 12.49 12.62
N LEU A 230 -39.58 12.10 11.62
CA LEU A 230 -38.15 11.82 11.78
C LEU A 230 -37.37 13.02 12.35
N ILE A 231 -37.73 14.23 11.95
CA ILE A 231 -37.07 15.46 12.44
C ILE A 231 -37.75 16.10 13.65
N GLY A 232 -38.69 15.39 14.29
CA GLY A 232 -39.35 15.82 15.52
C GLY A 232 -40.40 16.93 15.38
N GLN A 233 -40.82 17.27 14.16
CA GLN A 233 -41.85 18.28 13.89
C GLN A 233 -43.27 17.69 13.86
N GLY A 234 -43.40 16.41 13.54
CA GLY A 234 -44.67 15.69 13.51
C GLY A 234 -45.60 16.05 12.35
N LYS A 235 -46.76 15.41 12.32
CA LYS A 235 -47.70 15.49 11.20
C LYS A 235 -48.28 16.90 10.96
N GLU A 236 -48.53 17.68 12.02
CA GLU A 236 -49.14 19.01 11.88
C GLU A 236 -48.30 19.95 11.01
N GLU A 237 -46.98 19.86 11.11
CA GLU A 237 -46.08 20.68 10.30
C GLU A 237 -46.01 20.17 8.85
N ALA A 238 -46.09 18.85 8.63
CA ALA A 238 -46.25 18.28 7.29
C ALA A 238 -47.55 18.75 6.61
N ASP A 239 -48.64 18.85 7.37
CA ASP A 239 -49.92 19.38 6.88
C ASP A 239 -49.77 20.84 6.43
N ARG A 240 -49.18 21.70 7.26
CA ARG A 240 -48.90 23.11 6.91
C ARG A 240 -47.97 23.25 5.70
N PHE A 241 -46.96 22.39 5.59
CA PHE A 241 -46.07 22.38 4.43
C PHE A 241 -46.86 22.06 3.14
N SER A 242 -47.79 21.09 3.21
CA SER A 242 -48.63 20.69 2.08
C SER A 242 -49.68 21.72 1.66
N GLU A 243 -50.01 22.69 2.52
CA GLU A 243 -50.88 23.83 2.17
C GLU A 243 -50.19 24.82 1.23
N ASN A 244 -48.88 24.96 1.36
CA ASN A 244 -48.07 25.92 0.59
C ASN A 244 -47.52 25.33 -0.71
N ILE A 245 -47.44 23.99 -0.80
CA ILE A 245 -46.89 23.28 -1.94
C ILE A 245 -47.79 22.10 -2.30
N ASP A 246 -48.23 22.03 -3.56
CA ASP A 246 -49.03 20.92 -4.06
C ASP A 246 -48.18 19.65 -4.22
N ILE A 247 -48.04 18.92 -3.11
CA ILE A 247 -47.24 17.67 -3.01
C ILE A 247 -47.68 16.62 -4.03
N SER A 248 -48.96 16.64 -4.44
CA SER A 248 -49.49 15.69 -5.44
C SER A 248 -48.86 15.86 -6.83
N LYS A 249 -48.32 17.04 -7.13
CA LYS A 249 -47.65 17.35 -8.40
C LYS A 249 -46.14 17.09 -8.38
N ILE A 250 -45.56 16.80 -7.21
CA ILE A 250 -44.14 16.54 -7.07
C ILE A 250 -43.90 15.04 -7.20
N SER A 251 -42.94 14.66 -8.06
CA SER A 251 -42.54 13.25 -8.16
C SER A 251 -41.92 12.78 -6.83
N GLN A 252 -42.12 11.50 -6.48
CA GLN A 252 -41.51 10.90 -5.29
C GLN A 252 -39.99 11.16 -5.21
N LYS A 253 -39.31 11.08 -6.36
CA LYS A 253 -37.87 11.35 -6.48
C LYS A 253 -37.52 12.80 -6.15
N ASN A 254 -38.25 13.77 -6.68
CA ASN A 254 -37.98 15.20 -6.44
C ASN A 254 -38.31 15.59 -5.00
N LEU A 255 -39.41 15.06 -4.45
CA LEU A 255 -39.73 15.25 -3.04
C LEU A 255 -38.62 14.70 -2.16
N PHE A 256 -38.18 13.47 -2.40
CA PHE A 256 -37.07 12.88 -1.65
C PHE A 256 -35.82 13.74 -1.67
N PHE A 257 -35.43 14.30 -2.83
CA PHE A 257 -34.25 15.18 -2.89
C PHE A 257 -34.42 16.50 -2.15
N MET A 258 -35.60 17.08 -2.16
CA MET A 258 -35.89 18.28 -1.36
C MET A 258 -35.81 18.00 0.15
N LEU A 259 -36.35 16.86 0.59
CA LEU A 259 -36.27 16.42 1.98
C LEU A 259 -34.83 16.06 2.36
N LEU A 260 -34.09 15.43 1.45
CA LEU A 260 -32.67 15.11 1.61
C LEU A 260 -31.84 16.38 1.82
N SER A 261 -32.01 17.41 0.98
CA SER A 261 -31.25 18.65 1.13
C SER A 261 -31.53 19.37 2.45
N HIS A 262 -32.77 19.29 2.96
CA HIS A 262 -33.08 19.84 4.29
C HIS A 262 -32.57 18.94 5.42
N PHE A 263 -32.52 17.62 5.21
CA PHE A 263 -31.94 16.68 6.17
C PHE A 263 -30.42 16.84 6.29
N ASP A 264 -29.73 17.18 5.19
CA ASP A 264 -28.30 17.43 5.15
C ASP A 264 -27.85 18.60 6.04
N LEU A 265 -28.75 19.52 6.42
CA LEU A 265 -28.46 20.57 7.40
C LEU A 265 -28.15 20.02 8.81
N ARG A 266 -28.45 18.75 9.07
CA ARG A 266 -28.09 18.02 10.31
C ARG A 266 -26.80 17.23 10.18
N MET A 267 -26.08 17.34 9.05
CA MET A 267 -24.83 16.60 8.87
C MET A 267 -23.79 16.87 9.98
N PRO A 268 -23.65 18.10 10.53
CA PRO A 268 -22.74 18.36 11.66
C PRO A 268 -22.97 17.47 12.88
N ASP A 269 -24.21 17.06 13.15
CA ASP A 269 -24.56 16.29 14.35
C ASP A 269 -23.87 14.92 14.36
N TYR A 270 -23.59 14.35 13.19
CA TYR A 270 -22.90 13.06 13.07
C TYR A 270 -21.39 13.16 13.39
N TYR A 271 -20.82 14.37 13.33
CA TYR A 271 -19.41 14.65 13.62
C TYR A 271 -19.19 15.39 14.95
N PHE A 272 -20.29 15.74 15.64
CA PHE A 272 -20.24 16.35 16.96
C PHE A 272 -19.74 15.36 18.01
N ILE A 273 -18.88 15.84 18.90
CA ILE A 273 -18.23 15.05 19.93
C ILE A 273 -18.88 15.32 21.28
N ASP A 274 -19.49 14.28 21.87
CA ASP A 274 -19.93 14.28 23.26
C ASP A 274 -18.84 13.64 24.15
N SER A 275 -18.17 14.47 24.95
CA SER A 275 -17.11 14.01 25.85
C SER A 275 -17.62 13.04 26.92
N ASP A 276 -18.87 13.17 27.38
CA ASP A 276 -19.47 12.27 28.38
C ASP A 276 -19.78 10.90 27.78
N GLU A 277 -20.23 10.86 26.53
CA GLU A 277 -20.42 9.62 25.77
C GLU A 277 -19.08 8.92 25.52
N LEU A 278 -18.07 9.66 25.03
CA LEU A 278 -16.73 9.12 24.78
C LEU A 278 -16.08 8.58 26.06
N SER A 279 -16.17 9.32 27.17
CA SER A 279 -15.63 8.90 28.48
C SER A 279 -16.23 7.56 28.91
N LYS A 280 -17.55 7.38 28.76
CA LYS A 280 -18.23 6.11 29.08
C LYS A 280 -17.83 4.98 28.15
N GLN A 281 -17.74 5.24 26.84
CA GLN A 281 -17.40 4.22 25.84
C GLN A 281 -15.96 3.72 26.01
N LEU A 282 -15.02 4.63 26.31
CA LEU A 282 -13.61 4.33 26.53
C LEU A 282 -13.30 3.84 27.95
N ASN A 283 -14.23 4.03 28.89
CA ASN A 283 -14.03 3.78 30.31
C ASN A 283 -12.80 4.51 30.87
N ILE A 284 -12.69 5.80 30.55
CA ILE A 284 -11.65 6.72 31.05
C ILE A 284 -12.28 7.99 31.58
N ASP A 285 -11.58 8.72 32.44
CA ASP A 285 -12.09 9.97 33.01
C ASP A 285 -12.35 11.02 31.93
N LYS A 286 -13.46 11.75 32.07
CA LYS A 286 -13.85 12.83 31.14
C LYS A 286 -12.75 13.88 30.97
N ASP A 287 -12.03 14.21 32.04
CA ASP A 287 -10.92 15.17 31.98
C ASP A 287 -9.81 14.71 31.02
N ILE A 288 -9.56 13.40 30.91
CA ILE A 288 -8.59 12.84 29.96
C ILE A 288 -9.08 13.06 28.53
N VAL A 289 -10.37 12.79 28.26
CA VAL A 289 -10.99 13.04 26.95
C VAL A 289 -10.89 14.52 26.59
N ASP A 290 -11.28 15.41 27.49
CA ASP A 290 -11.25 16.86 27.26
C ASP A 290 -9.82 17.37 26.99
N ASN A 291 -8.80 16.81 27.66
CA ASN A 291 -7.40 17.14 27.39
C ASN A 291 -6.95 16.67 26.00
N VAL A 292 -7.37 15.49 25.55
CA VAL A 292 -7.12 15.02 24.17
C VAL A 292 -7.79 15.97 23.17
N LEU A 293 -9.10 16.22 23.31
CA LEU A 293 -9.83 17.08 22.38
C LEU A 293 -9.22 18.49 22.30
N SER A 294 -8.83 19.06 23.44
CA SER A 294 -8.13 20.35 23.51
C SER A 294 -6.78 20.32 22.77
N GLN A 295 -5.95 19.31 22.99
CA GLN A 295 -4.63 19.22 22.37
C GLN A 295 -4.71 19.12 20.84
N PHE A 296 -5.69 18.38 20.32
CA PHE A 296 -5.83 18.07 18.90
C PHE A 296 -6.83 18.97 18.16
N SER A 297 -7.18 20.13 18.73
CA SER A 297 -8.13 21.08 18.13
C SER A 297 -7.53 22.43 17.74
N TYR A 298 -8.18 23.06 16.76
CA TYR A 298 -8.06 24.48 16.43
C TYR A 298 -9.42 25.18 16.57
N ARG A 299 -9.40 26.44 16.99
CA ARG A 299 -10.54 27.35 16.91
C ARG A 299 -10.51 28.13 15.59
N PHE A 300 -11.67 28.65 15.21
CA PHE A 300 -11.77 29.56 14.06
C PHE A 300 -10.95 30.84 14.28
N GLY A 301 -10.04 31.10 13.34
CA GLY A 301 -9.09 32.21 13.38
C GLY A 301 -7.67 31.80 13.83
N ASP A 302 -7.49 30.61 14.42
CA ASP A 302 -6.17 30.15 14.89
C ASP A 302 -5.15 30.03 13.75
N LEU A 303 -5.61 29.79 12.51
CA LEU A 303 -4.75 29.70 11.32
C LEU A 303 -4.65 31.01 10.53
N GLY A 304 -5.13 32.13 11.08
CA GLY A 304 -5.13 33.43 10.38
C GLY A 304 -3.74 33.97 10.03
N GLY A 305 -2.69 33.53 10.74
CA GLY A 305 -1.29 33.88 10.45
C GLY A 305 -0.59 32.96 9.44
N GLU A 306 -1.20 31.83 9.09
CA GLU A 306 -0.60 30.83 8.20
C GLU A 306 -0.81 31.17 6.73
N LYS A 307 0.13 30.74 5.88
CA LYS A 307 0.02 30.93 4.43
C LYS A 307 -0.77 29.80 3.80
N LYS A 308 -1.92 30.11 3.21
CA LYS A 308 -2.82 29.13 2.58
C LYS A 308 -2.16 28.32 1.47
N GLU A 309 -1.16 28.88 0.78
CA GLU A 309 -0.39 28.18 -0.24
C GLU A 309 0.42 26.99 0.32
N PHE A 310 0.71 26.99 1.62
CA PHE A 310 1.42 25.88 2.27
C PHE A 310 0.50 24.72 2.62
N PHE A 311 -0.82 24.94 2.69
CA PHE A 311 -1.77 23.90 3.10
C PHE A 311 -1.84 22.70 2.16
N PHE A 312 -1.36 22.82 0.92
CA PHE A 312 -1.26 21.68 0.01
C PHE A 312 -0.20 20.64 0.43
N LEU A 313 0.87 21.06 1.12
CA LEU A 313 2.03 20.21 1.41
C LEU A 313 2.43 20.23 2.90
N GLU A 314 1.81 21.09 3.70
CA GLU A 314 2.01 21.21 5.14
C GLU A 314 0.73 21.77 5.78
N ASN A 315 -0.37 21.02 5.67
CA ASN A 315 -1.64 21.45 6.25
C ASN A 315 -1.60 21.36 7.78
N PRO A 316 -1.86 22.44 8.54
CA PRO A 316 -1.89 22.39 10.00
C PRO A 316 -2.89 21.37 10.57
N VAL A 317 -4.00 21.12 9.88
CA VAL A 317 -5.06 20.21 10.36
C VAL A 317 -4.61 18.75 10.41
N TRP A 318 -3.51 18.38 9.74
CA TRP A 318 -2.90 17.05 9.82
C TRP A 318 -2.50 16.68 11.26
N LYS A 319 -2.14 17.67 12.09
CA LYS A 319 -1.79 17.46 13.50
C LYS A 319 -2.97 17.61 14.44
N LYS A 320 -3.93 18.44 14.05
CA LYS A 320 -5.05 18.87 14.88
C LYS A 320 -6.33 18.84 14.04
N PRO A 321 -6.89 17.63 13.82
CA PRO A 321 -8.04 17.45 12.94
C PRO A 321 -9.36 17.96 13.53
N ILE A 322 -9.40 18.32 14.82
CA ILE A 322 -10.63 18.72 15.52
C ILE A 322 -10.89 20.22 15.36
N ILE A 323 -12.13 20.58 15.11
CA ILE A 323 -12.62 21.96 15.14
C ILE A 323 -13.22 22.20 16.53
N SER A 324 -12.75 23.24 17.23
CA SER A 324 -13.35 23.73 18.47
C SER A 324 -14.16 24.99 18.18
N SER A 325 -15.42 25.01 18.60
CA SER A 325 -16.31 26.17 18.52
C SER A 325 -17.02 26.40 19.86
N ASP A 326 -17.77 27.48 19.96
CA ASP A 326 -18.60 27.76 21.14
C ASP A 326 -19.69 26.69 21.38
N SER A 327 -20.08 25.95 20.34
CA SER A 327 -21.05 24.86 20.44
C SER A 327 -20.44 23.54 20.90
N GLY A 328 -19.10 23.41 20.90
CA GLY A 328 -18.38 22.20 21.29
C GLY A 328 -17.30 21.78 20.29
N TYR A 329 -17.02 20.48 20.24
CA TYR A 329 -15.99 19.92 19.37
C TYR A 329 -16.61 19.15 18.20
N TYR A 330 -16.04 19.32 17.01
CA TYR A 330 -16.40 18.59 15.80
C TYR A 330 -15.15 17.92 15.22
N CYS A 331 -15.23 16.63 14.91
CA CYS A 331 -14.18 15.93 14.17
C CYS A 331 -14.76 15.38 12.88
N VAL A 332 -14.64 16.16 11.80
CA VAL A 332 -15.22 15.80 10.49
C VAL A 332 -14.36 14.78 9.73
N LEU A 333 -13.11 14.62 10.16
CA LEU A 333 -12.09 13.75 9.57
C LEU A 333 -11.34 12.97 10.67
N PRO A 334 -12.01 12.13 11.50
CA PRO A 334 -11.33 11.43 12.59
C PRO A 334 -10.21 10.50 12.09
N GLN A 335 -10.36 9.92 10.90
CA GLN A 335 -9.34 9.09 10.25
C GLN A 335 -8.05 9.85 9.93
N LEU A 336 -8.09 11.19 9.84
CA LEU A 336 -6.91 12.02 9.53
C LEU A 336 -5.80 11.87 10.58
N PHE A 337 -6.18 11.65 11.84
CA PHE A 337 -5.22 11.40 12.91
C PHE A 337 -4.31 10.21 12.56
N PHE A 338 -4.87 9.12 12.04
CA PHE A 338 -4.13 7.90 11.69
C PHE A 338 -3.22 8.08 10.47
N SER A 339 -3.61 8.93 9.51
CA SER A 339 -2.74 9.29 8.38
C SER A 339 -1.44 9.97 8.83
N PHE A 340 -1.46 10.67 9.98
CA PHE A 340 -0.33 11.45 10.49
C PHE A 340 0.07 11.09 11.93
N VAL A 341 -0.32 9.90 12.41
CA VAL A 341 -0.14 9.50 13.82
C VAL A 341 1.32 9.46 14.22
N LEU A 342 2.18 8.89 13.37
CA LEU A 342 3.63 8.83 13.63
C LEU A 342 4.21 10.25 13.74
N ASN A 343 3.92 11.10 12.75
CA ASN A 343 4.38 12.48 12.74
C ASN A 343 3.92 13.27 13.97
N THR A 344 2.67 13.08 14.37
CA THR A 344 2.05 13.86 15.45
C THR A 344 2.52 13.41 16.82
N LEU A 345 2.57 12.11 17.07
CA LEU A 345 3.04 11.57 18.35
C LEU A 345 4.56 11.67 18.49
N ASP A 346 5.33 11.57 17.39
CA ASP A 346 6.75 11.87 17.39
C ASP A 346 7.00 13.29 17.90
N GLU A 347 6.32 14.31 17.36
CA GLU A 347 6.54 15.69 17.79
C GLU A 347 6.20 15.92 19.28
N ILE A 348 5.16 15.25 19.77
CA ILE A 348 4.80 15.28 21.19
C ILE A 348 5.93 14.69 22.04
N VAL A 349 6.43 13.50 21.68
CA VAL A 349 7.47 12.81 22.43
C VAL A 349 8.84 13.48 22.27
N GLU A 350 9.20 14.00 21.10
CA GLU A 350 10.44 14.77 20.86
C GLU A 350 10.48 16.01 21.76
N GLY A 351 9.34 16.62 22.06
CA GLY A 351 9.20 17.71 23.03
C GLY A 351 9.39 17.29 24.50
N ILE A 352 9.59 15.99 24.78
CA ILE A 352 9.83 15.43 26.11
C ILE A 352 11.19 14.70 26.15
N ASP A 353 11.36 13.65 25.34
CA ASP A 353 12.56 12.82 25.26
C ASP A 353 12.80 12.29 23.82
N LYS A 354 13.50 13.11 23.03
CA LYS A 354 13.87 12.80 21.66
C LYS A 354 14.78 11.56 21.53
N ASN A 355 15.72 11.37 22.46
CA ASN A 355 16.69 10.28 22.35
C ASN A 355 16.03 8.93 22.62
N SER A 356 15.15 8.88 23.64
CA SER A 356 14.38 7.67 23.92
C SER A 356 13.44 7.30 22.77
N LEU A 357 12.83 8.28 22.09
CA LEU A 357 12.02 8.03 20.89
C LEU A 357 12.83 7.40 19.76
N HIS A 358 14.00 7.98 19.45
CA HIS A 358 14.88 7.47 18.40
C HIS A 358 15.24 6.00 18.64
N ASN A 359 15.67 5.67 19.87
CA ASN A 359 16.02 4.30 20.24
C ASN A 359 14.79 3.38 20.18
N ARG A 360 13.65 3.82 20.74
CA ARG A 360 12.41 3.02 20.74
C ARG A 360 11.96 2.65 19.32
N ARG A 361 12.07 3.58 18.36
CA ARG A 361 11.69 3.34 16.96
C ARG A 361 12.59 2.31 16.29
N ALA A 362 13.91 2.38 16.53
CA ALA A 362 14.86 1.39 16.01
C ALA A 362 14.61 0.01 16.61
N ASP A 363 14.61 -0.10 17.94
CA ASP A 363 14.39 -1.37 18.66
C ASP A 363 13.05 -2.02 18.29
N TYR A 364 12.00 -1.20 18.16
CA TYR A 364 10.68 -1.67 17.75
C TYR A 364 10.69 -2.24 16.34
N LEU A 365 11.27 -1.52 15.36
CA LEU A 365 11.30 -1.96 13.97
C LEU A 365 12.02 -3.30 13.83
N GLU A 366 13.22 -3.42 14.43
CA GLU A 366 14.00 -4.66 14.42
C GLU A 366 13.21 -5.83 15.03
N SER A 367 12.64 -5.62 16.23
CA SER A 367 11.85 -6.63 16.93
C SER A 367 10.61 -7.04 16.15
N LYS A 368 9.94 -6.09 15.49
CA LYS A 368 8.71 -6.35 14.73
C LYS A 368 8.98 -7.11 13.44
N ILE A 369 10.06 -6.79 12.74
CA ILE A 369 10.51 -7.54 11.56
C ILE A 369 10.84 -8.98 11.98
N GLU A 370 11.56 -9.18 13.09
CA GLU A 370 11.86 -10.52 13.60
C GLU A 370 10.58 -11.30 13.92
N GLU A 371 9.60 -10.68 14.59
CA GLU A 371 8.29 -11.28 14.86
C GLU A 371 7.59 -11.74 13.56
N ILE A 372 7.50 -10.85 12.57
CA ILE A 372 6.85 -11.12 11.27
C ILE A 372 7.55 -12.29 10.56
N VAL A 373 8.88 -12.27 10.48
CA VAL A 373 9.68 -13.29 9.79
C VAL A 373 9.49 -14.68 10.43
N LYS A 374 9.45 -14.74 11.76
CA LYS A 374 9.23 -15.97 12.53
C LYS A 374 7.83 -16.58 12.34
N THR A 375 6.86 -15.83 11.84
CA THR A 375 5.53 -16.39 11.53
C THR A 375 5.55 -17.36 10.35
N ARG A 376 6.56 -17.27 9.46
CA ARG A 376 6.67 -18.07 8.24
C ARG A 376 7.94 -18.90 8.14
N PHE A 377 9.01 -18.52 8.84
CA PHE A 377 10.26 -19.26 8.83
C PHE A 377 10.59 -19.87 10.20
N PRO A 378 11.37 -20.97 10.24
CA PRO A 378 11.72 -21.61 11.51
C PRO A 378 12.49 -20.66 12.43
N GLU A 379 12.00 -20.45 13.67
CA GLU A 379 12.62 -19.49 14.61
C GLU A 379 14.10 -19.76 14.87
N SER A 380 14.51 -21.03 14.93
CA SER A 380 15.91 -21.44 15.15
C SER A 380 16.84 -21.07 14.01
N GLN A 381 16.29 -20.63 12.88
CA GLN A 381 17.01 -20.23 11.68
C GLN A 381 16.90 -18.73 11.42
N VAL A 382 16.53 -17.94 12.44
CA VAL A 382 16.48 -16.48 12.38
C VAL A 382 17.48 -15.92 13.39
N VAL A 383 18.37 -15.02 12.94
CA VAL A 383 19.44 -14.43 13.75
C VAL A 383 19.34 -12.90 13.67
N SER A 384 19.16 -12.25 14.82
CA SER A 384 19.09 -10.79 14.94
C SER A 384 20.41 -10.19 15.45
N GLY A 385 20.71 -8.95 15.05
CA GLY A 385 21.88 -8.20 15.51
C GLY A 385 23.21 -8.92 15.23
N LEU A 386 23.35 -9.50 14.04
CA LEU A 386 24.53 -10.30 13.69
C LEU A 386 25.74 -9.40 13.53
N LYS A 387 26.70 -9.51 14.46
CA LYS A 387 27.98 -8.79 14.39
C LYS A 387 29.04 -9.59 13.63
N TRP A 388 29.67 -8.97 12.64
CA TRP A 388 30.67 -9.61 11.78
C TRP A 388 31.80 -8.63 11.41
N HIS A 389 32.89 -9.12 10.84
CA HIS A 389 34.06 -8.29 10.50
C HIS A 389 34.42 -8.40 9.03
N LEU A 390 34.87 -7.29 8.46
CA LEU A 390 35.59 -7.23 7.19
C LEU A 390 36.91 -6.47 7.41
N GLY A 391 38.02 -7.21 7.39
CA GLY A 391 39.29 -6.70 7.88
C GLY A 391 39.21 -6.32 9.36
N GLU A 392 39.60 -5.09 9.71
CA GLU A 392 39.54 -4.58 11.09
C GLU A 392 38.20 -3.92 11.44
N THR A 393 37.30 -3.73 10.47
CA THR A 393 36.02 -3.04 10.69
C THR A 393 34.95 -4.03 11.11
N GLN A 394 34.28 -3.74 12.24
CA GLN A 394 33.10 -4.47 12.68
C GLN A 394 31.84 -3.87 12.06
N TYR A 395 30.98 -4.73 11.55
CA TYR A 395 29.65 -4.42 11.05
C TYR A 395 28.60 -5.18 11.84
N GLU A 396 27.36 -4.72 11.74
CA GLU A 396 26.16 -5.35 12.30
C GLU A 396 25.13 -5.46 11.18
N THR A 397 24.31 -6.51 11.22
CA THR A 397 23.18 -6.72 10.31
C THR A 397 21.97 -7.03 11.18
N ASP A 398 20.87 -6.33 10.92
CA ASP A 398 19.72 -6.27 11.82
C ASP A 398 19.03 -7.63 11.95
N LEU A 399 18.77 -8.30 10.82
CA LEU A 399 18.16 -9.63 10.82
C LEU A 399 18.62 -10.49 9.63
N ILE A 400 18.83 -11.78 9.89
CA ILE A 400 19.10 -12.78 8.85
C ILE A 400 18.22 -14.00 9.07
N ALA A 401 17.53 -14.42 8.01
CA ALA A 401 16.76 -15.66 8.00
C ALA A 401 17.41 -16.68 7.06
N PHE A 402 17.53 -17.91 7.54
CA PHE A 402 17.99 -19.07 6.78
C PHE A 402 16.80 -19.97 6.50
N ILE A 403 16.64 -20.39 5.25
CA ILE A 403 15.61 -21.35 4.88
C ILE A 403 16.10 -22.24 3.75
N ASP A 404 16.26 -23.53 4.06
CA ASP A 404 16.80 -24.53 3.13
C ASP A 404 18.14 -24.05 2.54
N SER A 405 18.20 -23.75 1.24
CA SER A 405 19.42 -23.26 0.56
C SER A 405 19.43 -21.75 0.31
N HIS A 406 18.49 -21.01 0.91
CA HIS A 406 18.40 -19.55 0.80
C HIS A 406 18.76 -18.86 2.12
N VAL A 407 19.40 -17.71 1.98
CA VAL A 407 19.58 -16.72 3.05
C VAL A 407 18.86 -15.45 2.66
N ILE A 408 18.20 -14.81 3.62
CA ILE A 408 17.57 -13.51 3.45
C ILE A 408 18.20 -12.57 4.47
N ILE A 409 18.95 -11.59 3.98
CA ILE A 409 19.52 -10.49 4.76
C ILE A 409 18.50 -9.35 4.79
N ILE A 410 18.13 -8.90 5.97
CA ILE A 410 17.12 -7.85 6.16
C ILE A 410 17.75 -6.72 6.98
N GLU A 411 17.72 -5.50 6.42
CA GLU A 411 18.20 -4.28 7.08
C GLU A 411 17.02 -3.37 7.40
N ALA A 412 16.99 -2.83 8.62
CA ALA A 412 15.91 -2.02 9.17
C ALA A 412 16.31 -0.53 9.20
N LYS A 413 15.39 0.37 8.81
CA LYS A 413 15.60 1.83 8.90
C LYS A 413 14.41 2.54 9.52
N SER A 414 14.63 3.15 10.69
CA SER A 414 13.59 3.82 11.48
C SER A 414 13.59 5.35 11.35
N GLN A 415 14.50 5.89 10.52
CA GLN A 415 14.68 7.32 10.28
C GLN A 415 13.37 7.99 9.82
N LYS A 416 13.08 9.13 10.43
CA LYS A 416 11.93 9.97 10.08
C LYS A 416 12.20 10.79 8.83
N ILE A 417 11.24 10.79 7.91
CA ILE A 417 11.32 11.63 6.72
C ILE A 417 10.99 13.07 7.09
N SER A 418 11.84 14.00 6.66
CA SER A 418 11.70 15.40 7.05
C SER A 418 10.67 16.12 6.18
N ARG A 419 9.90 17.03 6.78
CA ARG A 419 8.92 17.86 6.04
C ARG A 419 9.52 18.61 4.85
N PRO A 420 10.74 19.19 4.93
CA PRO A 420 11.36 19.78 3.76
C PRO A 420 11.51 18.78 2.59
N ALA A 421 11.82 17.51 2.86
CA ALA A 421 11.90 16.49 1.81
C ALA A 421 10.53 16.21 1.19
N LEU A 422 9.48 16.05 2.01
CA LEU A 422 8.10 15.86 1.56
C LEU A 422 7.56 17.09 0.77
N ARG A 423 8.07 18.29 1.04
CA ARG A 423 7.80 19.50 0.25
C ARG A 423 8.65 19.61 -1.03
N GLY A 424 9.50 18.63 -1.29
CA GLY A 424 10.31 18.56 -2.50
C GLY A 424 11.67 19.28 -2.39
N ALA A 425 12.30 19.41 -1.23
CA ALA A 425 13.64 20.01 -1.12
C ALA A 425 14.73 19.01 -1.58
N PRO A 426 15.48 19.27 -2.66
CA PRO A 426 16.32 18.28 -3.33
C PRO A 426 17.43 17.72 -2.44
N ASP A 427 18.17 18.58 -1.73
CA ASP A 427 19.23 18.14 -0.82
C ASP A 427 18.71 17.23 0.31
N ARG A 428 17.47 17.47 0.75
CA ARG A 428 16.83 16.68 1.81
C ARG A 428 16.33 15.36 1.26
N ILE A 429 15.78 15.35 0.04
CA ILE A 429 15.39 14.11 -0.65
C ILE A 429 16.62 13.24 -0.85
N LYS A 430 17.70 13.79 -1.43
CA LYS A 430 18.95 13.07 -1.68
C LYS A 430 19.50 12.43 -0.39
N ARG A 431 19.53 13.18 0.71
CA ARG A 431 20.00 12.66 1.99
C ARG A 431 19.12 11.51 2.51
N HIS A 432 17.79 11.63 2.44
CA HIS A 432 16.91 10.54 2.88
C HIS A 432 16.97 9.32 1.96
N LEU A 433 17.12 9.52 0.65
CA LEU A 433 17.41 8.45 -0.30
C LEU A 433 18.69 7.69 0.11
N GLU A 434 19.75 8.43 0.46
CA GLU A 434 21.01 7.86 0.92
C GLU A 434 20.84 7.05 2.21
N GLU A 435 20.29 7.67 3.25
CA GLU A 435 20.14 7.08 4.60
C GLU A 435 19.14 5.90 4.66
N ILE A 436 18.04 5.96 3.89
CA ILE A 436 16.93 4.99 4.00
C ILE A 436 17.04 3.87 2.96
N LEU A 437 17.57 4.13 1.76
CA LEU A 437 17.54 3.17 0.64
C LEU A 437 18.93 2.72 0.19
N ILE A 438 19.89 3.65 0.05
CA ILE A 438 21.22 3.31 -0.50
C ILE A 438 22.11 2.65 0.55
N GLU A 439 22.28 3.27 1.72
CA GLU A 439 23.13 2.74 2.80
C GLU A 439 22.77 1.30 3.22
N PRO A 440 21.50 0.94 3.50
CA PRO A 440 21.14 -0.45 3.80
C PRO A 440 21.38 -1.42 2.62
N GLY A 441 21.18 -0.97 1.38
CA GLY A 441 21.52 -1.76 0.20
C GLY A 441 23.02 -2.07 0.11
N ILE A 442 23.88 -1.09 0.43
CA ILE A 442 25.34 -1.27 0.49
C ILE A 442 25.73 -2.21 1.65
N GLN A 443 25.12 -2.03 2.83
CA GLN A 443 25.38 -2.83 4.02
C GLN A 443 25.07 -4.31 3.79
N SER A 444 23.87 -4.60 3.28
CA SER A 444 23.44 -5.96 2.95
C SER A 444 24.26 -6.58 1.82
N ASN A 445 24.63 -5.82 0.79
CA ASN A 445 25.50 -6.30 -0.30
C ASN A 445 26.89 -6.70 0.22
N ARG A 446 27.45 -5.94 1.16
CA ARG A 446 28.74 -6.28 1.77
C ARG A 446 28.72 -7.63 2.47
N LEU A 447 27.63 -7.94 3.19
CA LEU A 447 27.47 -9.23 3.85
C LEU A 447 27.22 -10.36 2.84
N GLU A 448 26.41 -10.12 1.80
CA GLU A 448 26.24 -11.07 0.69
C GLU A 448 27.58 -11.46 0.07
N GLN A 449 28.42 -10.46 -0.25
CA GLN A 449 29.77 -10.69 -0.78
C GLN A 449 30.63 -11.53 0.18
N LYS A 450 30.62 -11.18 1.48
CA LYS A 450 31.35 -11.94 2.51
C LYS A 450 30.90 -13.40 2.60
N LEU A 451 29.59 -13.67 2.58
CA LEU A 451 29.06 -15.04 2.60
C LEU A 451 29.47 -15.81 1.33
N ASN A 452 29.39 -15.18 0.16
CA ASN A 452 29.81 -15.78 -1.10
C ASN A 452 31.32 -16.09 -1.11
N GLU A 453 32.16 -15.18 -0.61
CA GLU A 453 33.61 -15.40 -0.49
C GLU A 453 33.93 -16.59 0.41
N LEU A 454 33.32 -16.68 1.60
CA LEU A 454 33.53 -17.78 2.54
C LEU A 454 33.14 -19.13 1.93
N ARG A 455 32.09 -19.14 1.12
CA ARG A 455 31.60 -20.34 0.43
C ARG A 455 32.55 -20.82 -0.69
N VAL A 456 33.29 -19.91 -1.33
CA VAL A 456 34.22 -20.23 -2.43
C VAL A 456 35.63 -20.55 -1.93
N GLN A 457 36.12 -19.82 -0.93
CA GLN A 457 37.51 -19.88 -0.48
C GLN A 457 37.80 -21.03 0.50
N ASP A 458 36.77 -21.72 1.00
CA ASP A 458 36.88 -22.75 2.04
C ASP A 458 37.69 -22.25 3.23
N ALA A 459 37.18 -21.20 3.88
CA ALA A 459 37.78 -20.55 5.03
C ALA A 459 37.05 -20.95 6.34
N PRO A 460 37.20 -22.19 6.82
CA PRO A 460 36.40 -22.75 7.92
C PRO A 460 36.63 -22.08 9.27
N ASP A 461 37.73 -21.34 9.43
CA ASP A 461 38.10 -20.67 10.68
C ASP A 461 37.54 -19.25 10.82
N ASP A 462 36.75 -18.75 9.86
CA ASP A 462 36.17 -17.41 9.97
C ASP A 462 35.16 -17.32 11.14
N PRO A 463 35.29 -16.35 12.07
CA PRO A 463 34.40 -16.23 13.23
C PRO A 463 32.92 -16.10 12.88
N LEU A 464 32.57 -15.60 11.68
CA LEU A 464 31.19 -15.50 11.21
C LEU A 464 30.51 -16.87 11.13
N LEU A 465 31.25 -17.92 10.75
CA LEU A 465 30.72 -19.27 10.56
C LEU A 465 30.19 -19.88 11.88
N THR A 466 30.73 -19.46 13.02
CA THR A 466 30.25 -19.90 14.35
C THR A 466 28.95 -19.21 14.80
N LYS A 467 28.54 -18.15 14.09
CA LYS A 467 27.37 -17.33 14.45
C LYS A 467 26.16 -17.60 13.57
N ILE A 468 26.34 -18.30 12.45
CA ILE A 468 25.23 -18.71 11.58
C ILE A 468 24.76 -20.12 11.98
N PRO A 469 23.45 -20.42 11.91
CA PRO A 469 22.88 -21.68 12.38
C PRO A 469 22.95 -22.81 11.33
N VAL A 470 23.57 -22.57 10.18
CA VAL A 470 23.64 -23.52 9.04
C VAL A 470 25.06 -23.66 8.53
N ASP A 471 25.30 -24.75 7.82
CA ASP A 471 26.53 -24.92 7.05
C ASP A 471 26.57 -23.92 5.88
N ILE A 472 27.66 -23.16 5.75
CA ILE A 472 27.85 -22.18 4.67
C ILE A 472 27.72 -22.82 3.28
N TYR A 473 28.09 -24.10 3.13
CA TYR A 473 27.99 -24.83 1.88
C TYR A 473 26.56 -25.25 1.49
N SER A 474 25.63 -25.19 2.45
CA SER A 474 24.21 -25.41 2.17
C SER A 474 23.53 -24.21 1.51
N ILE A 475 24.14 -23.03 1.61
CA ILE A 475 23.60 -21.77 1.09
C ILE A 475 23.93 -21.65 -0.39
N ASN A 476 22.92 -21.60 -1.25
CA ASN A 476 23.10 -21.42 -2.69
C ASN A 476 22.74 -20.01 -3.14
N LYS A 477 21.73 -19.38 -2.53
CA LYS A 477 21.32 -18.02 -2.85
C LYS A 477 21.23 -17.13 -1.62
N VAL A 478 21.69 -15.89 -1.78
CA VAL A 478 21.50 -14.82 -0.81
C VAL A 478 20.52 -13.82 -1.42
N LEU A 479 19.50 -13.46 -0.66
CA LEU A 479 18.53 -12.41 -0.96
C LEU A 479 18.74 -11.27 0.02
N ARG A 480 18.46 -10.05 -0.42
CA ARG A 480 18.59 -8.83 0.39
C ARG A 480 17.26 -8.09 0.38
N VAL A 481 16.88 -7.53 1.52
CA VAL A 481 15.67 -6.70 1.66
C VAL A 481 15.97 -5.55 2.61
N SER A 482 15.47 -4.36 2.30
CA SER A 482 15.47 -3.23 3.23
C SER A 482 14.04 -2.93 3.68
N VAL A 483 13.83 -2.74 4.99
CA VAL A 483 12.52 -2.43 5.56
C VAL A 483 12.58 -1.11 6.31
N SER A 484 11.78 -0.14 5.90
CA SER A 484 11.66 1.15 6.58
C SER A 484 10.46 1.18 7.52
N LEU A 485 10.53 1.97 8.59
CA LEU A 485 9.38 2.16 9.48
C LEU A 485 8.26 2.98 8.82
N GLU A 486 8.64 3.95 7.97
CA GLU A 486 7.72 4.87 7.30
C GLU A 486 7.83 4.74 5.78
N ASP A 487 6.73 5.06 5.08
CA ASP A 487 6.70 5.17 3.62
C ASP A 487 7.42 6.43 3.15
N PHE A 488 8.34 6.29 2.17
CA PHE A 488 8.97 7.44 1.51
C PHE A 488 8.31 7.77 0.17
N ALA A 489 7.02 8.09 0.18
CA ALA A 489 6.27 8.50 -0.99
C ALA A 489 6.41 7.51 -2.17
N THR A 490 6.35 6.20 -1.88
CA THR A 490 6.56 5.10 -2.84
C THR A 490 7.95 5.06 -3.50
N LEU A 491 8.90 5.91 -3.11
CA LEU A 491 10.24 5.93 -3.73
C LEU A 491 11.04 4.65 -3.51
N GLN A 492 10.76 3.94 -2.41
CA GLN A 492 11.36 2.64 -2.09
C GLN A 492 11.11 1.56 -3.15
N THR A 493 10.02 1.66 -3.92
CA THR A 493 9.66 0.71 -4.97
C THR A 493 9.99 1.19 -6.39
N ASN A 494 10.52 2.41 -6.51
CA ASN A 494 10.76 3.09 -7.78
C ASN A 494 12.17 3.68 -7.85
N LEU A 495 13.18 2.94 -7.37
CA LEU A 495 14.54 3.46 -7.22
C LEU A 495 15.14 3.92 -8.56
N ARG A 496 14.74 3.31 -9.66
CA ARG A 496 15.17 3.67 -11.02
C ARG A 496 14.73 5.07 -11.48
N LEU A 497 13.81 5.72 -10.77
CA LEU A 497 13.49 7.14 -11.01
C LEU A 497 14.69 8.06 -10.75
N PHE A 498 15.66 7.59 -9.95
CA PHE A 498 16.86 8.35 -9.61
C PHE A 498 18.04 8.10 -10.56
N ASP A 499 17.95 7.16 -11.51
CA ASP A 499 19.04 6.80 -12.44
C ASP A 499 19.62 8.06 -13.12
N ASP A 500 18.75 8.96 -13.56
CA ASP A 500 19.11 10.16 -14.33
C ASP A 500 19.50 11.37 -13.45
N THR A 501 19.48 11.24 -12.11
CA THR A 501 19.82 12.32 -11.17
C THR A 501 21.31 12.39 -10.79
N GLY A 502 22.04 11.29 -11.00
CA GLY A 502 23.39 11.12 -10.47
C GLY A 502 23.45 11.00 -8.94
N TRP A 503 22.33 10.72 -8.26
CA TRP A 503 22.30 10.52 -6.81
C TRP A 503 22.60 9.08 -6.39
N ILE A 504 22.43 8.10 -7.29
CA ILE A 504 22.74 6.68 -7.03
C ILE A 504 24.21 6.39 -7.43
N PRO A 505 25.00 5.71 -6.58
CA PRO A 505 26.32 5.23 -6.95
C PRO A 505 26.28 4.26 -8.15
N ASN A 506 27.22 4.38 -9.08
CA ASN A 506 27.23 3.57 -10.32
C ASN A 506 27.35 2.05 -10.08
N ASP A 507 27.95 1.64 -8.97
CA ASP A 507 28.16 0.26 -8.55
C ASP A 507 27.14 -0.21 -7.50
N PHE A 508 26.08 0.58 -7.28
CA PHE A 508 25.02 0.23 -6.34
C PHE A 508 24.24 -1.00 -6.82
N ALA A 509 24.23 -2.04 -6.01
CA ALA A 509 23.42 -3.23 -6.23
C ALA A 509 22.08 -3.08 -5.49
N PRO A 510 20.97 -2.73 -6.17
CA PRO A 510 19.70 -2.51 -5.50
C PRO A 510 19.16 -3.79 -4.87
N CYS A 511 18.29 -3.61 -3.88
CA CYS A 511 17.52 -4.68 -3.27
C CYS A 511 16.08 -4.21 -3.06
N PRO A 512 15.10 -5.13 -3.04
CA PRO A 512 13.72 -4.81 -2.67
C PRO A 512 13.68 -3.99 -1.38
N SER A 513 12.95 -2.87 -1.42
CA SER A 513 12.79 -1.97 -0.28
C SER A 513 11.30 -1.66 -0.09
N MET A 514 10.80 -1.77 1.14
CA MET A 514 9.37 -1.56 1.46
C MET A 514 9.19 -1.05 2.89
N ASN A 515 8.04 -0.46 3.19
CA ASN A 515 7.72 -0.06 4.56
C ASN A 515 7.28 -1.27 5.41
N LEU A 516 7.22 -1.10 6.73
CA LEU A 516 6.86 -2.16 7.68
C LEU A 516 5.44 -2.72 7.45
N ALA A 517 4.47 -1.88 7.09
CA ALA A 517 3.09 -2.32 6.88
C ALA A 517 2.94 -3.18 5.60
N ASP A 518 3.66 -2.83 4.54
CA ASP A 518 3.75 -3.62 3.31
C ASP A 518 4.49 -4.94 3.57
N PHE A 519 5.56 -4.91 4.39
CA PHE A 519 6.30 -6.11 4.78
C PHE A 519 5.42 -7.09 5.60
N GLU A 520 4.64 -6.58 6.54
CA GLU A 520 3.64 -7.38 7.27
C GLU A 520 2.58 -7.94 6.31
N THR A 521 2.10 -7.13 5.36
CA THR A 521 1.13 -7.54 4.34
C THR A 521 1.68 -8.66 3.45
N LEU A 522 2.96 -8.59 3.06
CA LEU A 522 3.65 -9.62 2.28
C LEU A 522 3.62 -10.98 3.00
N PHE A 523 3.97 -11.01 4.29
CA PHE A 523 4.00 -12.24 5.09
C PHE A 523 2.60 -12.73 5.48
N ASP A 524 1.60 -11.84 5.56
CA ASP A 524 0.21 -12.24 5.72
C ASP A 524 -0.28 -12.97 4.47
N PHE A 525 -0.11 -12.37 3.28
CA PHE A 525 -0.66 -12.88 2.02
C PHE A 525 0.08 -14.08 1.42
N LEU A 526 1.41 -14.13 1.54
CA LEU A 526 2.21 -15.21 0.99
C LEU A 526 2.42 -16.29 2.03
N GLU A 527 1.44 -17.18 2.15
CA GLU A 527 1.36 -18.15 3.25
C GLU A 527 2.46 -19.21 3.25
N HIS A 528 3.01 -19.54 2.08
CA HIS A 528 4.01 -20.60 1.94
C HIS A 528 5.42 -20.01 1.73
N PRO A 529 6.47 -20.50 2.40
CA PRO A 529 7.82 -19.89 2.38
C PRO A 529 8.41 -19.68 0.98
N VAL A 530 8.22 -20.65 0.08
CA VAL A 530 8.64 -20.53 -1.33
C VAL A 530 8.03 -19.33 -2.04
N GLN A 531 6.80 -18.93 -1.70
CA GLN A 531 6.16 -17.77 -2.32
C GLN A 531 6.87 -16.48 -1.91
N ILE A 532 7.26 -16.36 -0.64
CA ILE A 532 8.01 -15.20 -0.12
C ILE A 532 9.39 -15.14 -0.77
N ILE A 533 10.12 -16.26 -0.78
CA ILE A 533 11.46 -16.35 -1.42
C ILE A 533 11.35 -16.01 -2.92
N HIS A 534 10.37 -16.58 -3.61
CA HIS A 534 10.16 -16.33 -5.03
C HIS A 534 9.76 -14.87 -5.29
N TYR A 535 8.91 -14.27 -4.47
CA TYR A 535 8.54 -12.86 -4.56
C TYR A 535 9.78 -11.96 -4.47
N LEU A 536 10.60 -12.13 -3.43
CA LEU A 536 11.81 -11.32 -3.20
C LEU A 536 12.84 -11.53 -4.32
N LEU A 537 13.01 -12.77 -4.78
CA LEU A 537 13.87 -13.08 -5.92
C LEU A 537 13.41 -12.36 -7.19
N ARG A 538 12.11 -12.44 -7.50
CA ARG A 538 11.54 -11.76 -8.68
C ARG A 538 11.58 -10.24 -8.55
N ARG A 539 11.31 -9.68 -7.37
CA ARG A 539 11.45 -8.23 -7.12
C ARG A 539 12.87 -7.76 -7.36
N THR A 540 13.88 -8.49 -6.86
CA THR A 540 15.30 -8.19 -7.10
C THR A 540 15.64 -8.20 -8.59
N GLU A 541 15.17 -9.22 -9.32
CA GLU A 541 15.38 -9.34 -10.78
C GLU A 541 14.70 -8.22 -11.56
N LEU A 542 13.50 -7.79 -11.14
CA LEU A 542 12.74 -6.72 -11.80
C LEU A 542 13.32 -5.34 -11.53
N GLU A 543 13.76 -5.08 -10.30
CA GLU A 543 14.38 -3.81 -9.88
C GLU A 543 15.59 -3.47 -10.74
N GLY A 544 16.39 -4.47 -11.14
CA GLY A 544 17.55 -4.28 -12.01
C GLY A 544 17.25 -4.15 -13.50
N LYS A 545 16.03 -4.50 -13.96
CA LYS A 545 15.74 -4.69 -15.40
C LYS A 545 14.75 -3.69 -15.98
N TYR A 546 13.63 -3.43 -15.32
CA TYR A 546 12.53 -2.63 -15.88
C TYR A 546 12.27 -1.36 -15.05
N LYS A 547 11.71 -0.32 -15.67
CA LYS A 547 11.21 0.87 -14.97
C LYS A 547 9.73 0.67 -14.70
N PHE A 548 9.37 0.36 -13.46
CA PHE A 548 7.98 0.26 -13.02
C PHE A 548 7.55 1.56 -12.35
N MET A 549 6.24 1.81 -12.35
CA MET A 549 5.59 2.84 -11.56
C MET A 549 4.43 2.24 -10.77
N GLY A 550 4.59 2.17 -9.45
CA GLY A 550 3.62 1.67 -8.48
C GLY A 550 4.22 1.48 -7.09
N ASP A 551 3.38 1.19 -6.11
CA ASP A 551 3.82 0.87 -4.74
C ASP A 551 4.07 -0.64 -4.54
N GLU A 552 4.43 -1.05 -3.32
CA GLU A 552 4.73 -2.46 -3.05
C GLU A 552 3.46 -3.32 -3.08
N LEU A 553 2.30 -2.77 -2.72
CA LEU A 553 1.01 -3.47 -2.81
C LEU A 553 0.58 -3.70 -4.27
N ASP A 554 0.90 -2.78 -5.19
CA ASP A 554 0.74 -2.97 -6.62
C ASP A 554 1.62 -4.12 -7.14
N TYR A 555 2.87 -4.20 -6.68
CA TYR A 555 3.75 -5.34 -7.00
C TYR A 555 3.19 -6.65 -6.45
N MET A 556 2.65 -6.65 -5.24
CA MET A 556 1.98 -7.82 -4.66
C MET A 556 0.73 -8.21 -5.45
N GLY A 557 -0.09 -7.24 -5.88
CA GLY A 557 -1.24 -7.47 -6.75
C GLY A 557 -0.84 -8.09 -8.11
N LEU A 558 0.24 -7.57 -8.69
CA LEU A 558 0.85 -8.14 -9.90
C LEU A 558 1.37 -9.56 -9.65
N TYR A 559 2.00 -9.81 -8.50
CA TYR A 559 2.48 -11.15 -8.12
C TYR A 559 1.33 -12.14 -7.94
N ILE A 560 0.27 -11.75 -7.24
CA ILE A 560 -0.90 -12.60 -7.02
C ILE A 560 -1.52 -13.01 -8.36
N THR A 561 -1.49 -12.12 -9.34
CA THR A 561 -2.09 -12.35 -10.66
C THR A 561 -1.17 -13.10 -11.63
N THR A 562 0.15 -12.83 -11.61
CA THR A 562 1.08 -13.25 -12.67
C THR A 562 2.34 -13.96 -12.17
N LEU A 563 2.54 -14.03 -10.85
CA LEU A 563 3.80 -14.44 -10.20
C LEU A 563 4.99 -13.58 -10.64
N LEU A 564 4.74 -12.30 -10.96
CA LEU A 564 5.72 -11.35 -11.52
C LEU A 564 6.34 -11.81 -12.86
N ASN A 565 5.61 -12.62 -13.64
CA ASN A 565 6.01 -13.00 -14.98
C ASN A 565 5.60 -11.93 -16.01
N VAL A 566 6.48 -10.95 -16.21
CA VAL A 566 6.27 -9.82 -17.14
C VAL A 566 6.99 -9.98 -18.50
N GLY A 567 7.81 -11.04 -18.67
CA GLY A 567 8.74 -11.16 -19.81
C GLY A 567 8.10 -11.20 -21.19
N ASN A 568 6.84 -11.64 -21.31
CA ASN A 568 6.10 -11.64 -22.58
C ASN A 568 5.27 -10.36 -22.79
N MET A 569 5.30 -9.43 -21.82
CA MET A 569 4.43 -8.25 -21.77
C MET A 569 5.19 -6.95 -22.12
N VAL A 570 6.51 -6.99 -22.17
CA VAL A 570 7.36 -5.82 -22.39
C VAL A 570 8.10 -6.00 -23.71
N SER A 571 7.76 -5.18 -24.71
CA SER A 571 8.39 -5.19 -26.04
C SER A 571 9.61 -4.26 -26.14
N ASP A 572 9.78 -3.35 -25.18
CA ASP A 572 10.87 -2.38 -25.12
C ASP A 572 11.36 -2.24 -23.67
N ASP A 573 12.63 -2.57 -23.42
CA ASP A 573 13.26 -2.48 -22.10
C ASP A 573 13.34 -1.04 -21.55
N LYS A 574 13.08 -0.03 -22.39
CA LYS A 574 12.99 1.38 -21.99
C LYS A 574 11.59 1.84 -21.62
N ALA A 575 10.55 1.04 -21.90
CA ALA A 575 9.18 1.43 -21.59
C ALA A 575 8.95 1.46 -20.08
N GLU A 576 8.26 2.50 -19.62
CA GLU A 576 7.78 2.59 -18.24
C GLU A 576 6.51 1.75 -18.08
N ILE A 577 6.49 0.91 -17.06
CA ILE A 577 5.40 -0.05 -16.81
C ILE A 577 4.58 0.44 -15.62
N ILE A 578 3.39 0.97 -15.90
CA ILE A 578 2.47 1.45 -14.86
C ILE A 578 1.66 0.27 -14.31
N ILE A 579 1.86 -0.02 -13.03
CA ILE A 579 1.17 -1.08 -12.27
C ILE A 579 0.22 -0.52 -11.21
N SER A 580 0.12 0.81 -11.07
CA SER A 580 -0.81 1.46 -10.14
C SER A 580 -2.25 0.95 -10.25
N GLY A 581 -2.84 0.65 -9.09
CA GLY A 581 -4.19 0.11 -8.94
C GLY A 581 -4.27 -1.41 -9.00
N MET A 582 -3.14 -2.12 -9.14
CA MET A 582 -3.13 -3.59 -9.08
C MET A 582 -3.36 -4.11 -7.65
N SER A 583 -3.20 -3.26 -6.64
CA SER A 583 -3.48 -3.53 -5.23
C SER A 583 -4.97 -3.71 -4.90
N GLU A 584 -5.91 -3.33 -5.79
CA GLU A 584 -7.35 -3.28 -5.49
C GLU A 584 -7.91 -4.54 -4.78
N PRO A 585 -7.55 -5.78 -5.17
CA PRO A 585 -8.04 -6.97 -4.45
C PRO A 585 -7.54 -7.06 -3.01
N LEU A 586 -6.30 -6.62 -2.73
CA LEU A 586 -5.68 -6.62 -1.41
C LEU A 586 -6.34 -5.54 -0.54
N ASP A 587 -6.53 -4.35 -1.10
CA ASP A 587 -7.19 -3.23 -0.43
C ASP A 587 -8.59 -3.62 -0.02
N LYS A 588 -9.35 -4.20 -0.94
CA LYS A 588 -10.72 -4.66 -0.68
C LYS A 588 -10.76 -5.67 0.46
N TYR A 589 -9.81 -6.61 0.52
CA TYR A 589 -9.74 -7.60 1.58
C TYR A 589 -9.49 -6.98 2.94
N TYR A 590 -8.46 -6.15 3.08
CA TYR A 590 -8.13 -5.55 4.37
C TYR A 590 -9.15 -4.52 4.83
N MET A 591 -9.65 -3.66 3.94
CA MET A 591 -10.72 -2.72 4.27
C MET A 591 -11.98 -3.44 4.75
N SER A 592 -12.33 -4.58 4.13
CA SER A 592 -13.46 -5.39 4.57
C SER A 592 -13.19 -6.06 5.91
N LYS A 593 -12.00 -6.62 6.10
CA LYS A 593 -11.56 -7.26 7.36
C LYS A 593 -11.59 -6.29 8.53
N ASP A 594 -11.12 -5.07 8.34
CA ASP A 594 -11.11 -4.01 9.36
C ASP A 594 -12.53 -3.59 9.76
N GLN A 595 -13.50 -3.73 8.84
CA GLN A 595 -14.93 -3.52 9.07
C GLN A 595 -15.64 -4.77 9.61
N GLY A 596 -14.91 -5.83 9.96
CA GLY A 596 -15.46 -7.10 10.42
C GLY A 596 -16.16 -7.94 9.34
N ILE A 597 -16.02 -7.56 8.06
CA ILE A 597 -16.60 -8.26 6.91
C ILE A 597 -15.58 -9.25 6.36
N LEU A 598 -15.89 -10.54 6.50
CA LEU A 598 -15.04 -11.61 6.00
C LEU A 598 -15.31 -11.85 4.51
N ILE A 599 -14.31 -11.59 3.68
CA ILE A 599 -14.29 -11.99 2.27
C ILE A 599 -13.11 -12.93 2.01
N ASP A 600 -13.13 -13.62 0.87
CA ASP A 600 -12.03 -14.50 0.48
C ASP A 600 -10.72 -13.72 0.37
N LYS A 601 -9.70 -14.18 1.09
CA LYS A 601 -8.36 -13.61 1.01
C LYS A 601 -7.80 -13.83 -0.40
N PRO A 602 -7.33 -12.77 -1.09
CA PRO A 602 -6.61 -12.93 -2.35
C PRO A 602 -5.40 -13.86 -2.18
N GLN A 603 -5.18 -14.74 -3.14
CA GLN A 603 -4.11 -15.74 -3.09
C GLN A 603 -3.40 -15.81 -4.44
N PRO A 604 -2.08 -16.06 -4.46
CA PRO A 604 -1.36 -16.25 -5.72
C PRO A 604 -2.06 -17.29 -6.62
N LYS A 605 -2.22 -16.93 -7.90
CA LYS A 605 -2.83 -17.78 -8.94
C LYS A 605 -1.92 -18.96 -9.26
N ILE A 606 -1.92 -19.96 -8.39
CA ILE A 606 -1.17 -21.19 -8.52
C ILE A 606 -2.15 -22.33 -8.74
N SER A 607 -1.88 -23.15 -9.75
CA SER A 607 -2.75 -24.27 -10.09
C SER A 607 -2.78 -25.35 -8.98
N PRO A 608 -3.89 -26.11 -8.84
CA PRO A 608 -4.02 -27.08 -7.75
C PRO A 608 -2.92 -28.16 -7.69
N LEU A 609 -2.43 -28.62 -8.85
CA LEU A 609 -1.33 -29.58 -8.90
C LEU A 609 -0.03 -28.97 -8.33
N PHE A 610 0.29 -27.74 -8.71
CA PHE A 610 1.49 -27.04 -8.23
C PHE A 610 1.40 -26.78 -6.72
N LYS A 611 0.24 -26.37 -6.20
CA LYS A 611 0.03 -26.24 -4.75
C LYS A 611 0.31 -27.55 -4.01
N LYS A 612 -0.20 -28.68 -4.51
CA LYS A 612 0.08 -30.00 -3.91
C LYS A 612 1.57 -30.36 -3.99
N ILE A 613 2.25 -30.03 -5.10
CA ILE A 613 3.70 -30.25 -5.24
C ILE A 613 4.46 -29.43 -4.19
N PHE A 614 4.10 -28.16 -3.95
CA PHE A 614 4.72 -27.31 -2.94
C PHE A 614 4.59 -27.88 -1.53
N SER A 615 3.36 -28.22 -1.11
CA SER A 615 3.16 -28.82 0.21
C SER A 615 3.96 -30.13 0.36
N LYS A 616 4.06 -30.93 -0.70
CA LYS A 616 4.83 -32.17 -0.66
C LYS A 616 6.35 -31.95 -0.65
N LEU A 617 6.84 -30.88 -1.28
CA LEU A 617 8.24 -30.47 -1.22
C LEU A 617 8.61 -30.03 0.20
N GLU A 618 7.77 -29.19 0.80
CA GLU A 618 7.92 -28.74 2.19
C GLU A 618 7.87 -29.90 3.17
N ASP A 619 6.86 -30.78 3.08
CA ASP A 619 6.73 -32.01 3.89
C ASP A 619 8.00 -32.88 3.87
N ARG A 620 8.61 -33.02 2.69
CA ARG A 620 9.81 -33.86 2.50
C ARG A 620 11.06 -33.14 2.97
N SER A 621 11.07 -31.81 2.91
CA SER A 621 12.22 -30.95 3.24
C SER A 621 13.52 -31.46 2.64
N THR A 622 13.46 -32.01 1.42
CA THR A 622 14.65 -32.48 0.70
C THR A 622 15.57 -31.28 0.46
N PRO A 623 16.91 -31.40 0.60
CA PRO A 623 17.80 -30.27 0.33
C PRO A 623 17.49 -29.58 -0.99
N ARG A 624 17.47 -28.24 -0.98
CA ARG A 624 17.14 -27.36 -2.13
C ARG A 624 15.67 -27.42 -2.58
N TRP A 625 14.76 -27.87 -1.73
CA TRP A 625 13.32 -27.89 -2.04
C TRP A 625 12.77 -26.48 -2.30
N THR A 626 13.34 -25.46 -1.67
CA THR A 626 12.93 -24.06 -1.89
C THR A 626 13.32 -23.58 -3.28
N GLU A 627 14.50 -23.94 -3.78
CA GLU A 627 14.92 -23.63 -5.15
C GLU A 627 14.00 -24.28 -6.18
N ILE A 628 13.70 -25.57 -6.00
CA ILE A 628 12.74 -26.29 -6.85
C ILE A 628 11.38 -25.58 -6.81
N GLY A 629 10.93 -25.18 -5.63
CA GLY A 629 9.71 -24.42 -5.43
C GLY A 629 9.72 -23.09 -6.19
N CYS A 630 10.80 -22.33 -6.11
CA CYS A 630 10.96 -21.05 -6.81
C CYS A 630 10.94 -21.25 -8.33
N ILE A 631 11.63 -22.28 -8.85
CA ILE A 631 11.61 -22.63 -10.28
C ILE A 631 10.18 -22.94 -10.74
N LEU A 632 9.42 -23.70 -9.94
CA LEU A 632 8.02 -23.99 -10.25
C LEU A 632 7.13 -22.74 -10.27
N ASN A 633 7.41 -21.72 -9.45
CA ASN A 633 6.69 -20.45 -9.50
C ASN A 633 7.12 -19.54 -10.65
N ARG A 634 8.19 -19.86 -11.39
CA ARG A 634 8.54 -19.17 -12.64
C ARG A 634 7.62 -19.52 -13.81
N PHE A 635 6.80 -20.58 -13.69
CA PHE A 635 5.82 -20.93 -14.73
C PHE A 635 4.55 -20.09 -14.56
N PRO A 636 4.16 -19.28 -15.57
CA PRO A 636 2.99 -18.43 -15.46
C PRO A 636 1.69 -19.22 -15.21
N PRO A 637 0.69 -18.65 -14.51
CA PRO A 637 -0.54 -19.35 -14.15
C PRO A 637 -1.29 -20.01 -15.33
N ASP A 638 -1.32 -19.32 -16.48
CA ASP A 638 -1.94 -19.83 -17.71
C ASP A 638 -1.19 -21.04 -18.26
N ASP A 639 0.13 -21.03 -18.19
CA ASP A 639 0.98 -22.12 -18.66
C ASP A 639 0.93 -23.32 -17.73
N GLN A 640 0.83 -23.11 -16.41
CA GLN A 640 0.53 -24.20 -15.47
C GLN A 640 -0.80 -24.89 -15.81
N SER A 641 -1.83 -24.09 -16.14
CA SER A 641 -3.15 -24.61 -16.52
C SER A 641 -3.11 -25.42 -17.82
N LYS A 642 -2.38 -24.94 -18.84
CA LYS A 642 -2.15 -25.67 -20.09
C LYS A 642 -1.40 -26.98 -19.84
N LEU A 643 -0.35 -26.95 -19.01
CA LEU A 643 0.45 -28.11 -18.66
C LEU A 643 -0.39 -29.19 -17.96
N ILE A 644 -1.24 -28.81 -17.01
CA ILE A 644 -2.14 -29.76 -16.31
C ILE A 644 -3.09 -30.44 -17.29
N ARG A 645 -3.69 -29.68 -18.21
CA ARG A 645 -4.56 -30.25 -19.24
C ARG A 645 -3.80 -31.25 -20.11
N TYR A 646 -2.57 -30.91 -20.49
CA TYR A 646 -1.72 -31.76 -21.30
C TYR A 646 -1.29 -33.04 -20.55
N ILE A 647 -0.94 -32.95 -19.25
CA ILE A 647 -0.67 -34.10 -18.38
C ILE A 647 -1.88 -35.04 -18.33
N LYS A 648 -3.09 -34.51 -18.19
CA LYS A 648 -4.32 -35.31 -18.14
C LYS A 648 -4.57 -36.07 -19.44
N ASP A 649 -4.33 -35.44 -20.58
CA ASP A 649 -4.50 -36.10 -21.88
C ASP A 649 -3.37 -37.11 -22.15
N LEU A 650 -2.13 -36.78 -21.79
CA LEU A 650 -1.00 -37.69 -21.87
C LEU A 650 -1.19 -38.93 -20.97
N SER A 651 -1.77 -38.78 -19.78
CA SER A 651 -2.09 -39.90 -18.87
C SER A 651 -3.00 -40.94 -19.54
N LYS A 652 -3.97 -40.50 -20.38
CA LYS A 652 -4.83 -41.42 -21.14
C LYS A 652 -4.07 -42.15 -22.23
N VAL A 653 -3.10 -41.48 -22.86
CA VAL A 653 -2.25 -42.07 -23.90
C VAL A 653 -1.35 -43.14 -23.26
N VAL A 654 -0.62 -42.80 -22.20
CA VAL A 654 0.25 -43.73 -21.47
C VAL A 654 -0.52 -44.95 -21.00
N ASN A 655 -1.74 -44.78 -20.46
CA ASN A 655 -2.58 -45.90 -20.07
C ASN A 655 -2.88 -46.90 -21.21
N ARG A 656 -2.94 -46.44 -22.46
CA ARG A 656 -3.21 -47.29 -23.63
C ARG A 656 -1.94 -47.85 -24.26
N THR A 657 -0.82 -47.13 -24.17
CA THR A 657 0.38 -47.41 -24.97
C THR A 657 1.62 -47.76 -24.14
N TRP A 658 1.52 -47.93 -22.82
CA TRP A 658 2.67 -48.20 -21.94
C TRP A 658 3.50 -49.43 -22.33
N GLN A 659 2.90 -50.41 -23.01
CA GLN A 659 3.56 -51.63 -23.51
C GLN A 659 4.35 -51.39 -24.81
N VAL A 660 4.12 -50.27 -25.48
CA VAL A 660 4.77 -49.92 -26.75
C VAL A 660 6.12 -49.26 -26.45
N GLU A 661 7.18 -49.77 -27.06
CA GLU A 661 8.50 -49.17 -26.97
C GLU A 661 8.52 -47.77 -27.58
N GLY A 662 9.13 -46.80 -26.90
CA GLY A 662 9.15 -45.40 -27.33
C GLY A 662 7.79 -44.68 -27.25
N HIS A 663 6.82 -45.20 -26.51
CA HIS A 663 5.52 -44.53 -26.36
C HIS A 663 5.66 -43.12 -25.78
N LYS A 664 4.75 -42.24 -26.19
CA LYS A 664 4.74 -40.85 -25.72
C LYS A 664 4.31 -40.79 -24.25
N ASN A 665 5.24 -40.40 -23.39
CA ASN A 665 5.03 -40.32 -21.94
C ASN A 665 5.64 -39.08 -21.27
N ILE A 666 6.21 -38.16 -22.05
CA ILE A 666 6.83 -36.93 -21.56
C ILE A 666 5.97 -35.73 -21.97
N ALA A 667 5.71 -34.85 -20.99
CA ALA A 667 5.18 -33.53 -21.20
C ALA A 667 6.27 -32.48 -20.96
N LEU A 668 6.73 -31.84 -22.03
CA LEU A 668 7.79 -30.85 -21.97
C LEU A 668 7.22 -29.43 -22.12
N TYR A 669 7.53 -28.57 -21.15
CA TYR A 669 7.39 -27.13 -21.25
C TYR A 669 8.73 -26.54 -21.68
N ARG A 670 8.76 -25.93 -22.88
CA ARG A 670 9.92 -25.20 -23.39
C ARG A 670 9.78 -23.73 -23.01
N PRO A 671 10.73 -23.15 -22.26
CA PRO A 671 10.62 -21.76 -21.84
C PRO A 671 10.89 -20.79 -23.01
N PRO A 672 10.40 -19.54 -22.92
CA PRO A 672 10.83 -18.47 -23.84
C PRO A 672 12.33 -18.21 -23.70
N GLU A 673 12.95 -17.56 -24.69
CA GLU A 673 14.40 -17.22 -24.68
C GLU A 673 14.84 -16.43 -23.43
N SER A 674 13.90 -15.72 -22.79
CA SER A 674 14.13 -14.95 -21.57
C SER A 674 14.21 -15.80 -20.29
N SER A 675 14.03 -17.11 -20.36
CA SER A 675 14.07 -18.01 -19.20
C SER A 675 15.00 -19.21 -19.43
N GLU A 676 15.89 -19.44 -18.47
CA GLU A 676 16.86 -20.54 -18.48
C GLU A 676 16.33 -21.87 -17.89
N TYR A 677 15.05 -21.93 -17.51
CA TYR A 677 14.44 -23.06 -16.81
C TYR A 677 13.38 -23.79 -17.66
N ALA A 678 13.64 -25.04 -18.03
CA ALA A 678 12.66 -25.94 -18.61
C ALA A 678 11.97 -26.81 -17.55
N LEU A 679 10.77 -27.32 -17.88
CA LEU A 679 10.06 -28.28 -17.04
C LEU A 679 9.61 -29.49 -17.87
N ALA A 680 10.00 -30.67 -17.43
CA ALA A 680 9.57 -31.93 -18.01
C ALA A 680 8.76 -32.76 -17.00
N VAL A 681 7.60 -33.23 -17.40
CA VAL A 681 6.75 -34.11 -16.61
C VAL A 681 6.70 -35.49 -17.27
N VAL A 682 7.23 -36.49 -16.57
CA VAL A 682 7.32 -37.88 -17.01
C VAL A 682 6.18 -38.67 -16.39
N LEU A 683 5.38 -39.33 -17.22
CA LEU A 683 4.29 -40.19 -16.77
C LEU A 683 4.69 -41.65 -16.96
N PHE A 684 4.41 -42.49 -15.96
CA PHE A 684 4.67 -43.93 -16.04
C PHE A 684 3.60 -44.71 -15.26
N LYS A 685 3.54 -46.02 -15.47
CA LYS A 685 2.64 -46.95 -14.75
C LYS A 685 3.42 -47.75 -13.73
N GLU A 686 2.75 -48.39 -12.77
CA GLU A 686 3.45 -49.24 -11.81
C GLU A 686 4.16 -50.41 -12.53
N GLU A 687 3.57 -50.96 -13.59
CA GLU A 687 4.12 -52.09 -14.35
C GLU A 687 5.41 -51.75 -15.11
N ASN A 688 5.67 -50.48 -15.42
CA ASN A 688 6.90 -50.06 -16.09
C ASN A 688 7.75 -49.10 -15.22
N ARG A 689 7.51 -49.11 -13.91
CA ARG A 689 8.22 -48.29 -12.91
C ARG A 689 9.73 -48.47 -12.95
N ASP A 690 10.24 -49.66 -13.29
CA ASP A 690 11.68 -49.92 -13.36
C ASP A 690 12.37 -49.14 -14.49
N ARG A 691 11.62 -48.76 -15.53
CA ARG A 691 12.10 -47.94 -16.65
C ARG A 691 12.01 -46.43 -16.40
N ARG A 692 11.52 -45.99 -15.23
CA ARG A 692 11.31 -44.56 -14.95
C ARG A 692 12.57 -43.71 -15.14
N TYR A 693 13.74 -44.24 -14.79
CA TYR A 693 15.01 -43.50 -14.93
C TYR A 693 15.39 -43.30 -16.40
N GLU A 694 15.16 -44.30 -17.26
CA GLU A 694 15.32 -44.16 -18.71
C GLU A 694 14.45 -43.03 -19.27
N PHE A 695 13.19 -42.94 -18.80
CA PHE A 695 12.28 -41.87 -19.20
C PHE A 695 12.70 -40.49 -18.64
N ILE A 696 13.22 -40.43 -17.43
CA ILE A 696 13.74 -39.21 -16.79
C ILE A 696 14.96 -38.70 -17.53
N ASP A 697 15.92 -39.57 -17.85
CA ASP A 697 17.14 -39.20 -18.58
C ASP A 697 16.81 -38.67 -19.98
N HIS A 698 15.88 -39.33 -20.68
CA HIS A 698 15.39 -38.86 -21.96
C HIS A 698 14.68 -37.50 -21.85
N ALA A 699 13.84 -37.30 -20.83
CA ALA A 699 13.16 -36.03 -20.58
C ALA A 699 14.14 -34.89 -20.26
N SER A 700 15.19 -35.19 -19.49
CA SER A 700 16.27 -34.26 -19.18
C SER A 700 16.99 -33.81 -20.45
N ALA A 701 17.39 -34.75 -21.32
CA ALA A 701 18.07 -34.44 -22.57
C ALA A 701 17.21 -33.56 -23.49
N LEU A 702 15.91 -33.84 -23.60
CA LEU A 702 14.97 -33.02 -24.38
C LEU A 702 14.76 -31.63 -23.79
N GLY A 703 14.77 -31.49 -22.46
CA GLY A 703 14.58 -30.22 -21.79
C GLY A 703 15.78 -29.30 -21.89
N LEU A 704 16.99 -29.85 -21.88
CA LEU A 704 18.26 -29.13 -22.02
C LEU A 704 18.70 -28.93 -23.49
N GLU A 705 17.90 -29.38 -24.46
CA GLU A 705 18.19 -29.22 -25.90
C GLU A 705 18.30 -27.74 -26.33
N PRO A 706 17.46 -26.79 -25.87
CA PRO A 706 17.58 -25.39 -26.28
C PRO A 706 18.81 -24.72 -25.68
N GLU A 707 19.56 -23.96 -26.49
CA GLU A 707 20.83 -23.33 -26.08
C GLU A 707 20.70 -22.40 -24.87
N HIS A 708 19.56 -21.70 -24.73
CA HIS A 708 19.33 -20.75 -23.64
C HIS A 708 18.91 -21.43 -22.32
N VAL A 709 18.65 -22.75 -22.32
CA VAL A 709 18.21 -23.47 -21.12
C VAL A 709 19.41 -24.05 -20.38
N ARG A 710 19.58 -23.61 -19.13
CA ARG A 710 20.62 -24.11 -18.23
C ARG A 710 20.13 -25.22 -17.31
N TYR A 711 18.86 -25.16 -16.92
CA TYR A 711 18.27 -26.09 -15.96
C TYR A 711 17.00 -26.73 -16.50
N CYS A 712 16.84 -28.03 -16.28
CA CYS A 712 15.59 -28.75 -16.54
C CYS A 712 15.07 -29.35 -15.23
N LEU A 713 13.91 -28.89 -14.78
CA LEU A 713 13.19 -29.51 -13.67
C LEU A 713 12.40 -30.70 -14.20
N ILE A 714 12.62 -31.89 -13.63
CA ILE A 714 11.93 -33.12 -14.01
C ILE A 714 11.01 -33.57 -12.88
N ILE A 715 9.74 -33.79 -13.19
CA ILE A 715 8.74 -34.37 -12.28
C ILE A 715 8.27 -35.70 -12.85
N ALA A 716 8.40 -36.80 -12.11
CA ALA A 716 7.86 -38.09 -12.54
C ALA A 716 6.63 -38.48 -11.70
N ILE A 717 5.57 -38.91 -12.37
CA ILE A 717 4.28 -39.26 -11.78
C ILE A 717 3.90 -40.68 -12.24
N ASN A 718 3.65 -41.55 -11.27
CA ASN A 718 2.99 -42.83 -11.51
C ASN A 718 1.48 -42.60 -11.63
N ILE A 719 0.92 -42.83 -12.81
CA ILE A 719 -0.48 -42.56 -13.10
C ILE A 719 -1.46 -43.57 -12.48
N ASP A 720 -0.96 -44.68 -11.93
CA ASP A 720 -1.78 -45.69 -11.25
C ASP A 720 -1.94 -45.42 -9.75
N LYS A 721 -1.22 -44.44 -9.21
CA LYS A 721 -1.25 -44.08 -7.79
C LYS A 721 -1.58 -42.60 -7.62
N ASP A 722 -2.67 -42.32 -6.91
CA ASP A 722 -3.09 -40.97 -6.51
C ASP A 722 -2.67 -40.66 -5.05
N ASP A 723 -1.66 -41.37 -4.54
CA ASP A 723 -1.14 -41.23 -3.18
C ASP A 723 -0.26 -39.99 -3.01
N LEU A 724 0.36 -39.52 -4.09
CA LEU A 724 1.31 -38.42 -4.10
C LEU A 724 1.13 -37.53 -5.34
N PRO A 725 1.38 -36.21 -5.23
CA PRO A 725 1.37 -35.32 -6.39
C PRO A 725 2.53 -35.58 -7.36
N TYR A 726 3.61 -36.23 -6.88
CA TYR A 726 4.72 -36.72 -7.67
C TYR A 726 5.48 -37.84 -6.94
N HIS A 727 6.05 -38.77 -7.70
CA HIS A 727 6.81 -39.92 -7.18
C HIS A 727 8.33 -39.72 -7.31
N TYR A 728 8.78 -38.78 -8.13
CA TYR A 728 10.17 -38.37 -8.24
C TYR A 728 10.26 -36.91 -8.70
N ILE A 729 11.26 -36.19 -8.21
CA ILE A 729 11.59 -34.84 -8.68
C ILE A 729 13.11 -34.71 -8.74
N ALA A 730 13.63 -34.08 -9.78
CA ALA A 730 15.06 -33.81 -9.94
C ALA A 730 15.29 -32.53 -10.72
N LEU A 731 16.41 -31.87 -10.47
CA LEU A 731 16.90 -30.74 -11.25
C LEU A 731 18.14 -31.21 -12.02
N ALA A 732 18.06 -31.19 -13.35
CA ALA A 732 19.20 -31.43 -14.22
C ALA A 732 19.79 -30.09 -14.68
N GLU A 733 21.10 -30.07 -14.88
CA GLU A 733 21.87 -28.87 -15.21
C GLU A 733 22.79 -29.16 -16.40
N ASN A 734 22.84 -28.22 -17.35
CA ASN A 734 23.79 -28.27 -18.46
C ASN A 734 25.15 -27.74 -18.00
N ARG A 735 26.12 -28.64 -17.80
CA ARG A 735 27.47 -28.29 -17.33
C ARG A 735 28.36 -27.65 -18.38
N ASP A 736 27.93 -27.60 -19.64
CA ASP A 736 28.69 -27.02 -20.75
C ASP A 736 28.36 -25.53 -21.00
N ALA A 737 27.55 -24.89 -20.14
CA ALA A 737 26.96 -23.55 -20.34
C ALA A 737 27.59 -22.41 -19.50
N GLU A 738 28.84 -22.56 -19.03
CA GLU A 738 29.60 -21.49 -18.34
C GLU A 738 29.92 -20.30 -19.25
#